data_AF-A0A9D4J987-F1
#
_entry.id   AF-A0A9D4J987-F1
#
_cell.length_a   1.000
_cell.length_b   1.000
_cell.length_c   1.000
_cell.angle_alpha   90.00
_cell.angle_beta   90.00
_cell.angle_gamma   90.00
#
_symmetry.space_group_name_H-M   'P 1'
#
loop_
_entity.id
_entity.type
_entity.pdbx_description
1 polymer ?
#
loop_
_entity_poly.entity_id
_entity_poly.type
_entity_poly.pdbx_seq_one_letter_code
_entity_poly.pdbx_strand_id
1 'polypeptide(L)'
;MSASQLVQMTRRFLWKNRREVAFVIVTVIFLYIWTDGFGRRSSYPLEYVDLDYNRCGVPCLGRDCLKCQSKSPVVKVKDIDIVSYLHLRKALRPKTLEQFNDSMITVNGGHFCQRPSFDLNHDSVKYAFFKMPKLNCSKQELFFIDKNVVRINKTKLLKLSLKKCVYFGIERASDDFASYTESLTKTSVPFDLILKHDFVRIKCYTQKSEKTKEDGPTNKQTAELSLKRRLMQLKSLEQPTTADENHEQEIYRRHFYKHTNNLDGKVSLRTLINNGKNIVTTKSALYRNSSRDLLHAVETDLAEQDDEPDHPLQNHGVDIEEDNYGDAYHYKESHDMDYEEADFDQFLVQVYPKPEVFNRISKIALRSDFQERPNFLMFGLDSMSRLSWQRKMPRTYKYLQEVLGSVIFEGYNIVGDATTAALIPMLTGKSEVELPEVRKHFVESEYVDSYPLVWNNFASKGYATLYSEDEPSIGVFNLRLNGFLRPPTDHYMRPFWQALWESPVRRDSPRYCTGNVPNHVYLLNYTKEFFVKYANVSKFAFTFGSELTHWDNNPGEYIDADFVEMFEYLHKGGFLDNTFVIVFADHGARYSRVRKTIQGKMEERLPMMSIAMPKQIRENYPLLWRNLKRNADKLVTPFDIHETLINILNLSRKSKVHSFTTIPRGISLLDEVPANRTCLMAHIDMHWCTCMKQLELDVTDTNVQKSVNAFVDFLNRQTRPVRHLCEELRFKSLLHAVLLIPNEKVLMFQKSIDDDNRHGNFSSHINVDHAHFQITIATSPNKGLFETTVQVNMTSGAYTVLESAVSRLERYGNQPACVQDKYPDLRKYCYCKL
;
A
#
# COMPACT_ATOMS: atom_id res chain seq x y z
N MET A 1 12.39 -34.49 49.78
CA MET A 1 12.15 -35.70 48.96
C MET A 1 13.18 -35.72 47.84
N SER A 2 13.88 -36.83 47.63
CA SER A 2 14.81 -36.97 46.48
C SER A 2 14.03 -37.23 45.18
N ALA A 3 14.63 -36.92 44.02
CA ALA A 3 14.05 -37.24 42.71
C ALA A 3 13.71 -38.73 42.56
N SER A 4 14.47 -39.63 43.20
CA SER A 4 14.18 -41.07 43.20
C SER A 4 12.93 -41.44 43.99
N GLN A 5 12.63 -40.71 45.08
CA GLN A 5 11.38 -40.87 45.84
C GLN A 5 10.17 -40.38 45.05
N LEU A 6 10.32 -39.29 44.29
CA LEU A 6 9.25 -38.77 43.42
C LEU A 6 8.93 -39.78 42.31
N VAL A 7 9.94 -40.34 41.64
CA VAL A 7 9.73 -41.35 40.58
C VAL A 7 9.08 -42.63 41.13
N GLN A 8 9.46 -43.09 42.32
CA GLN A 8 8.80 -44.24 42.95
C GLN A 8 7.35 -43.94 43.37
N MET A 9 7.07 -42.75 43.88
CA MET A 9 5.70 -42.34 44.21
C MET A 9 4.83 -42.24 42.95
N THR A 10 5.35 -41.65 41.86
CA THR A 10 4.65 -41.57 40.58
C THR A 10 4.39 -42.96 39.99
N ARG A 11 5.36 -43.88 40.04
CA ARG A 11 5.15 -45.27 39.60
C ARG A 11 4.10 -45.99 40.44
N ARG A 12 4.11 -45.80 41.77
CA ARG A 12 3.08 -46.39 42.65
C ARG A 12 1.71 -45.78 42.42
N PHE A 13 1.62 -44.48 42.14
CA PHE A 13 0.39 -43.78 41.82
C PHE A 13 -0.21 -44.29 40.49
N LEU A 14 0.61 -44.36 39.44
CA LEU A 14 0.19 -44.87 38.12
C LEU A 14 -0.22 -46.35 38.19
N TRP A 15 0.47 -47.17 39.01
CA TRP A 15 0.11 -48.57 39.18
C TRP A 15 -1.18 -48.77 39.99
N LYS A 16 -1.39 -47.97 41.04
CA LYS A 16 -2.59 -48.03 41.88
C LYS A 16 -3.84 -47.54 41.13
N ASN A 17 -3.67 -46.54 40.25
CA ASN A 17 -4.76 -45.94 39.46
C ASN A 17 -4.79 -46.43 38.01
N ARG A 18 -4.15 -47.57 37.69
CA ARG A 18 -4.02 -48.10 36.32
C ARG A 18 -5.34 -48.23 35.56
N ARG A 19 -6.46 -48.45 36.27
CA ARG A 19 -7.79 -48.55 35.67
C ARG A 19 -8.37 -47.19 35.30
N GLU A 20 -8.15 -46.16 36.11
CA GLU A 20 -8.60 -44.79 35.84
C GLU A 20 -7.73 -44.15 34.75
N VAL A 21 -6.42 -44.37 34.79
CA VAL A 21 -5.49 -43.92 33.74
C VAL A 21 -5.80 -44.62 32.41
N ALA A 22 -6.09 -45.94 32.42
CA ALA A 22 -6.54 -46.64 31.23
C ALA A 22 -7.89 -46.12 30.72
N PHE A 23 -8.82 -45.75 31.60
CA PHE A 23 -10.10 -45.16 31.21
C PHE A 23 -9.89 -43.81 30.52
N VAL A 24 -9.04 -42.92 31.07
CA VAL A 24 -8.69 -41.63 30.44
C VAL A 24 -8.01 -41.83 29.08
N ILE A 25 -7.07 -42.77 28.96
CA ILE A 25 -6.41 -43.09 27.68
C ILE A 25 -7.41 -43.63 26.66
N VAL A 26 -8.30 -44.54 27.07
CA VAL A 26 -9.36 -45.05 26.18
C VAL A 26 -10.34 -43.95 25.80
N THR A 27 -10.69 -43.02 26.69
CA THR A 27 -11.53 -41.86 26.38
C THR A 27 -10.84 -40.90 25.40
N VAL A 28 -9.54 -40.66 25.53
CA VAL A 28 -8.76 -39.83 24.60
C VAL A 28 -8.63 -40.52 23.24
N ILE A 29 -8.39 -41.84 23.21
CA ILE A 29 -8.36 -42.63 21.97
C ILE A 29 -9.75 -42.66 21.32
N PHE A 30 -10.83 -42.78 22.08
CA PHE A 30 -12.19 -42.69 21.55
C PHE A 30 -12.51 -41.31 21.02
N LEU A 31 -12.10 -40.22 21.69
CA LEU A 31 -12.26 -38.85 21.19
C LEU A 31 -11.43 -38.60 19.93
N TYR A 32 -10.23 -39.18 19.85
CA TYR A 32 -9.39 -39.12 18.65
C TYR A 32 -10.01 -39.91 17.48
N ILE A 33 -10.48 -41.14 17.71
CA ILE A 33 -11.15 -41.96 16.70
C ILE A 33 -12.51 -41.36 16.29
N TRP A 34 -13.22 -40.69 17.20
CA TRP A 34 -14.52 -40.08 16.91
C TRP A 34 -14.40 -38.75 16.15
N THR A 35 -13.32 -37.99 16.37
CA THR A 35 -13.01 -36.78 15.58
C THR A 35 -12.46 -37.12 14.19
N ASP A 36 -11.68 -38.20 14.06
CA ASP A 36 -11.12 -38.64 12.77
C ASP A 36 -12.13 -39.45 11.91
N GLY A 37 -13.13 -40.09 12.57
CA GLY A 37 -14.16 -40.92 11.91
C GLY A 37 -15.34 -40.17 11.29
N PHE A 38 -15.51 -38.88 11.55
CA PHE A 38 -16.57 -38.05 10.93
C PHE A 38 -16.06 -36.75 10.25
N GLY A 39 -14.74 -36.55 10.19
CA GLY A 39 -14.11 -35.38 9.55
C GLY A 39 -13.93 -35.47 8.02
N ARG A 40 -14.20 -36.62 7.38
CA ARG A 40 -14.13 -36.75 5.91
C ARG A 40 -15.52 -36.65 5.28
N ARG A 41 -16.06 -35.44 5.25
CA ARG A 41 -17.01 -35.06 4.18
C ARG A 41 -16.19 -34.59 2.99
N SER A 42 -16.35 -35.31 1.90
CA SER A 42 -15.91 -34.98 0.55
C SER A 42 -16.31 -33.54 0.16
N SER A 43 -15.39 -32.60 0.29
CA SER A 43 -15.37 -31.39 -0.55
C SER A 43 -14.86 -31.81 -1.92
N TYR A 44 -15.81 -32.25 -2.77
CA TYR A 44 -15.59 -32.21 -4.20
C TYR A 44 -15.25 -30.75 -4.58
N PRO A 45 -14.23 -30.53 -5.42
CA PRO A 45 -14.01 -29.19 -5.97
C PRO A 45 -15.27 -28.80 -6.73
N LEU A 46 -15.89 -27.69 -6.33
CA LEU A 46 -16.69 -26.92 -7.27
C LEU A 46 -15.70 -26.42 -8.32
N GLU A 47 -15.52 -27.22 -9.37
CA GLU A 47 -15.08 -26.72 -10.66
C GLU A 47 -15.96 -25.50 -10.97
N TYR A 48 -15.34 -24.32 -10.94
CA TYR A 48 -15.80 -23.25 -11.80
C TYR A 48 -15.71 -23.80 -13.21
N VAL A 49 -16.83 -24.28 -13.72
CA VAL A 49 -17.00 -24.56 -15.14
C VAL A 49 -16.81 -23.23 -15.84
N ASP A 50 -15.65 -23.06 -16.45
CA ASP A 50 -15.44 -22.09 -17.52
C ASP A 50 -16.57 -22.32 -18.53
N LEU A 51 -17.49 -21.35 -18.63
CA LEU A 51 -18.41 -21.28 -19.74
C LEU A 51 -17.58 -20.90 -20.96
N ASP A 52 -17.01 -21.93 -21.58
CA ASP A 52 -16.36 -21.87 -22.86
C ASP A 52 -17.44 -21.52 -23.90
N TYR A 53 -17.62 -20.23 -24.17
CA TYR A 53 -18.51 -19.75 -25.22
C TYR A 53 -17.91 -20.13 -26.57
N ASN A 54 -18.32 -21.27 -27.10
CA ASN A 54 -18.13 -21.55 -28.52
C ASN A 54 -18.90 -20.51 -29.37
N ARG A 55 -18.26 -20.08 -30.47
CA ARG A 55 -18.57 -18.97 -31.38
C ARG A 55 -19.98 -18.91 -32.03
N CYS A 56 -21.00 -19.62 -31.54
CA CYS A 56 -22.34 -19.65 -32.16
C CYS A 56 -23.56 -19.50 -31.21
N GLY A 57 -23.39 -19.34 -29.89
CA GLY A 57 -24.44 -18.77 -29.02
C GLY A 57 -25.87 -19.39 -28.99
N VAL A 58 -26.05 -20.72 -29.10
CA VAL A 58 -27.34 -21.40 -28.81
C VAL A 58 -27.10 -22.81 -28.22
N PRO A 59 -27.89 -23.31 -27.23
CA PRO A 59 -27.75 -24.66 -26.69
C PRO A 59 -28.48 -25.72 -27.54
N CYS A 60 -27.79 -26.81 -27.91
CA CYS A 60 -28.40 -28.02 -28.49
C CYS A 60 -28.11 -29.24 -27.59
N LEU A 61 -29.11 -30.08 -27.35
CA LEU A 61 -28.99 -31.33 -26.58
C LEU A 61 -29.33 -32.53 -27.48
N GLY A 62 -28.33 -33.36 -27.79
CA GLY A 62 -28.50 -34.64 -28.49
C GLY A 62 -27.33 -35.00 -29.41
N ARG A 63 -27.08 -36.30 -29.61
CA ARG A 63 -26.11 -36.82 -30.60
C ARG A 63 -26.69 -36.62 -32.01
N ASP A 64 -26.53 -35.41 -32.54
CA ASP A 64 -26.44 -35.08 -33.97
C ASP A 64 -26.42 -33.55 -34.10
N CYS A 65 -25.23 -32.94 -34.08
CA CYS A 65 -25.03 -31.52 -34.38
C CYS A 65 -23.88 -31.37 -35.36
N LEU A 66 -24.17 -31.58 -36.64
CA LEU A 66 -23.27 -31.30 -37.76
C LEU A 66 -23.79 -30.09 -38.55
N LYS A 67 -22.87 -29.14 -38.77
CA LYS A 67 -22.87 -27.99 -39.70
C LYS A 67 -23.57 -26.70 -39.24
N CYS A 68 -22.75 -25.72 -38.88
CA CYS A 68 -23.03 -24.29 -39.14
C CYS A 68 -21.85 -23.69 -39.91
N GLN A 69 -22.07 -23.38 -41.19
CA GLN A 69 -21.24 -22.50 -41.99
C GLN A 69 -21.82 -21.08 -41.92
N SER A 70 -21.01 -20.07 -41.63
CA SER A 70 -21.29 -18.72 -42.14
C SER A 70 -20.00 -17.93 -42.38
N LYS A 71 -19.96 -17.30 -43.55
CA LYS A 71 -18.88 -16.47 -44.08
C LYS A 71 -19.07 -15.02 -43.61
N SER A 72 -18.04 -14.42 -43.02
CA SER A 72 -17.71 -12.98 -43.17
C SER A 72 -16.31 -12.71 -42.61
N PRO A 73 -15.54 -11.78 -43.20
CA PRO A 73 -14.10 -11.67 -42.98
C PRO A 73 -13.81 -10.90 -41.70
N VAL A 74 -13.53 -11.60 -40.60
CA VAL A 74 -12.82 -11.01 -39.46
C VAL A 74 -11.36 -10.92 -39.86
N VAL A 75 -10.86 -9.69 -40.05
CA VAL A 75 -9.42 -9.42 -40.14
C VAL A 75 -8.82 -9.88 -38.81
N LYS A 76 -8.18 -11.05 -38.83
CA LYS A 76 -7.33 -11.50 -37.71
C LYS A 76 -6.19 -10.50 -37.59
N VAL A 77 -6.29 -9.59 -36.62
CA VAL A 77 -5.10 -8.98 -36.05
C VAL A 77 -4.29 -10.16 -35.51
N LYS A 78 -3.07 -10.38 -36.01
CA LYS A 78 -2.15 -11.30 -35.36
C LYS A 78 -1.90 -10.73 -33.97
N ASP A 79 -2.47 -11.38 -32.94
CA ASP A 79 -2.17 -11.09 -31.55
C ASP A 79 -0.65 -11.17 -31.37
N ILE A 80 -0.02 -10.07 -30.97
CA ILE A 80 1.35 -10.14 -30.49
C ILE A 80 1.26 -10.78 -29.12
N ASP A 81 1.54 -12.07 -29.04
CA ASP A 81 1.88 -12.68 -27.76
C ASP A 81 3.27 -12.16 -27.37
N ILE A 82 3.29 -11.02 -26.66
CA ILE A 82 4.52 -10.36 -26.20
C ILE A 82 5.31 -11.31 -25.29
N VAL A 83 4.64 -12.19 -24.56
CA VAL A 83 5.28 -13.19 -23.69
C VAL A 83 5.96 -14.26 -24.54
N SER A 84 5.29 -14.79 -25.57
CA SER A 84 5.94 -15.67 -26.55
C SER A 84 7.01 -14.97 -27.37
N TYR A 85 6.86 -13.69 -27.72
CA TYR A 85 7.90 -12.90 -28.42
C TYR A 85 9.16 -12.77 -27.54
N LEU A 86 9.00 -12.55 -26.24
CA LEU A 86 10.08 -12.54 -25.25
C LEU A 86 10.73 -13.93 -25.10
N HIS A 87 9.93 -15.00 -25.07
CA HIS A 87 10.45 -16.37 -24.98
C HIS A 87 11.14 -16.83 -26.26
N LEU A 88 10.60 -16.52 -27.44
CA LEU A 88 11.17 -16.83 -28.76
C LEU A 88 12.54 -16.16 -28.94
N ARG A 89 12.70 -14.91 -28.49
CA ARG A 89 14.01 -14.22 -28.58
C ARG A 89 15.05 -14.80 -27.60
N LYS A 90 14.63 -15.31 -26.42
CA LYS A 90 15.50 -16.08 -25.52
C LYS A 90 15.96 -17.39 -26.18
N ALA A 91 15.09 -18.06 -26.94
CA ALA A 91 15.39 -19.31 -27.64
C ALA A 91 16.27 -19.16 -28.89
N LEU A 92 16.30 -17.97 -29.51
CA LEU A 92 17.06 -17.70 -30.75
C LEU A 92 18.50 -17.20 -30.52
N ARG A 93 19.04 -17.28 -29.29
CA ARG A 93 20.47 -16.98 -29.04
C ARG A 93 21.37 -18.12 -29.58
N PRO A 94 22.48 -17.84 -30.29
CA PRO A 94 23.44 -18.88 -30.68
C PRO A 94 24.04 -19.57 -29.45
N LYS A 95 24.15 -20.90 -29.49
CA LYS A 95 24.65 -21.79 -28.41
C LYS A 95 26.16 -21.71 -28.12
N THR A 96 26.80 -20.59 -28.39
CA THR A 96 28.22 -20.39 -28.06
C THR A 96 28.41 -19.03 -27.40
N LEU A 97 28.20 -19.00 -26.09
CA LEU A 97 29.14 -18.45 -25.12
C LEU A 97 28.61 -18.72 -23.71
N GLU A 98 29.30 -19.59 -22.97
CA GLU A 98 29.28 -19.60 -21.51
C GLU A 98 29.83 -18.27 -20.99
N GLN A 99 29.27 -17.79 -19.87
CA GLN A 99 29.71 -16.61 -19.11
C GLN A 99 29.63 -15.25 -19.84
N PHE A 100 28.41 -14.80 -20.14
CA PHE A 100 28.13 -13.35 -20.14
C PHE A 100 27.12 -13.06 -19.04
N ASN A 101 27.57 -12.33 -18.02
CA ASN A 101 26.69 -11.65 -17.06
C ASN A 101 25.57 -10.94 -17.83
N ASP A 102 24.33 -11.07 -17.37
CA ASP A 102 23.15 -10.38 -17.89
C ASP A 102 23.19 -8.84 -17.63
N SER A 103 24.40 -8.27 -17.46
CA SER A 103 24.67 -6.88 -17.09
C SER A 103 25.41 -6.05 -18.16
N MET A 104 25.71 -6.57 -19.35
CA MET A 104 26.28 -5.75 -20.43
C MET A 104 25.78 -6.17 -21.82
N ILE A 105 24.72 -5.52 -22.29
CA ILE A 105 24.51 -5.33 -23.74
C ILE A 105 24.73 -3.84 -23.99
N THR A 106 25.97 -3.47 -24.34
CA THR A 106 26.34 -2.15 -24.83
C THR A 106 25.77 -1.96 -26.24
N VAL A 107 24.61 -1.31 -26.34
CA VAL A 107 24.18 -0.64 -27.56
C VAL A 107 24.57 0.83 -27.42
N ASN A 108 25.21 1.40 -28.44
CA ASN A 108 25.61 2.81 -28.48
C ASN A 108 24.37 3.72 -28.37
N GLY A 109 24.08 4.19 -27.16
CA GLY A 109 22.99 5.11 -26.82
C GLY A 109 22.63 4.92 -25.34
N GLY A 110 23.07 5.84 -24.48
CA GLY A 110 23.12 5.67 -23.02
C GLY A 110 21.88 5.01 -22.39
N HIS A 111 22.09 3.96 -21.60
CA HIS A 111 21.06 3.28 -20.82
C HIS A 111 20.51 4.19 -19.72
N PHE A 112 19.51 5.00 -20.07
CA PHE A 112 18.71 5.75 -19.10
C PHE A 112 17.58 4.85 -18.57
N CYS A 113 17.30 4.92 -17.27
CA CYS A 113 16.11 4.28 -16.70
C CYS A 113 14.85 4.96 -17.26
N GLN A 114 14.35 4.45 -18.38
CA GLN A 114 13.09 4.92 -18.96
C GLN A 114 11.91 4.32 -18.19
N ARG A 115 10.91 5.15 -17.89
CA ARG A 115 9.65 4.75 -17.26
C ARG A 115 8.51 5.15 -18.20
N PRO A 116 7.41 4.39 -18.24
CA PRO A 116 6.27 4.75 -19.08
C PRO A 116 5.57 5.99 -18.49
N SER A 117 5.02 6.83 -19.37
CA SER A 117 4.09 7.88 -18.96
C SER A 117 2.72 7.26 -18.72
N PHE A 118 2.17 7.45 -17.53
CA PHE A 118 0.85 6.92 -17.17
C PHE A 118 -0.21 8.01 -17.26
N ASP A 119 -1.36 7.67 -17.85
CA ASP A 119 -2.56 8.49 -17.78
C ASP A 119 -3.25 8.29 -16.42
N LEU A 120 -3.58 9.41 -15.77
CA LEU A 120 -4.30 9.42 -14.51
C LEU A 120 -5.66 8.72 -14.61
N ASN A 121 -6.38 8.90 -15.71
CA ASN A 121 -7.74 8.41 -15.89
C ASN A 121 -7.80 7.20 -16.84
N HIS A 122 -6.69 6.50 -16.96
CA HIS A 122 -6.58 5.36 -17.87
C HIS A 122 -7.68 4.31 -17.58
N ASP A 123 -8.24 3.74 -18.65
CA ASP A 123 -9.40 2.85 -18.59
C ASP A 123 -9.21 1.63 -17.67
N SER A 124 -7.98 1.13 -17.55
CA SER A 124 -7.66 0.00 -16.69
C SER A 124 -7.79 0.32 -15.20
N VAL A 125 -7.60 1.58 -14.77
CA VAL A 125 -7.59 1.96 -13.35
C VAL A 125 -8.74 2.88 -12.97
N LYS A 126 -9.38 3.57 -13.92
CA LYS A 126 -10.42 4.58 -13.63
C LYS A 126 -11.58 4.04 -12.80
N TYR A 127 -11.95 2.77 -12.98
CA TYR A 127 -13.07 2.14 -12.25
C TYR A 127 -12.74 1.81 -10.79
N ALA A 128 -11.47 1.84 -10.40
CA ALA A 128 -11.05 1.58 -9.03
C ALA A 128 -11.05 2.84 -8.14
N PHE A 129 -11.19 4.02 -8.74
CA PHE A 129 -11.22 5.29 -8.02
C PHE A 129 -12.59 5.94 -8.15
N PHE A 130 -13.21 6.27 -7.02
CA PHE A 130 -14.54 6.88 -6.96
C PHE A 130 -14.59 7.93 -5.87
N LYS A 131 -15.58 8.84 -5.94
CA LYS A 131 -15.76 9.92 -4.97
C LYS A 131 -16.23 9.34 -3.62
N MET A 132 -15.58 9.71 -2.53
CA MET A 132 -16.02 9.28 -1.21
C MET A 132 -17.25 10.08 -0.72
N PRO A 133 -18.22 9.43 -0.06
CA PRO A 133 -19.28 10.15 0.64
C PRO A 133 -18.67 10.98 1.77
N LYS A 134 -19.29 12.09 2.18
CA LYS A 134 -18.73 12.90 3.27
C LYS A 134 -18.61 12.08 4.57
N LEU A 135 -17.41 12.05 5.15
CA LEU A 135 -17.20 11.43 6.47
C LEU A 135 -18.03 12.18 7.52
N ASN A 136 -18.88 11.45 8.24
CA ASN A 136 -19.80 12.00 9.23
C ASN A 136 -19.54 11.36 10.58
N CYS A 137 -18.61 11.94 11.34
CA CYS A 137 -18.41 11.56 12.74
C CYS A 137 -19.57 12.11 13.61
N SER A 138 -19.78 11.54 14.80
CA SER A 138 -20.83 11.97 15.74
C SER A 138 -20.69 13.46 16.12
N LYS A 139 -21.65 14.09 16.80
CA LYS A 139 -21.76 15.56 16.86
C LYS A 139 -21.21 16.25 18.11
N GLN A 140 -20.61 15.58 19.09
CA GLN A 140 -20.34 16.23 20.39
C GLN A 140 -18.98 15.96 21.04
N GLU A 141 -18.01 16.84 20.75
CA GLU A 141 -16.85 17.10 21.62
C GLU A 141 -17.22 18.00 22.80
N LEU A 142 -16.92 17.61 24.02
CA LEU A 142 -17.17 18.43 25.21
C LEU A 142 -15.91 19.21 25.63
N PHE A 143 -14.73 18.62 25.44
CA PHE A 143 -13.45 19.20 25.83
C PHE A 143 -12.59 19.55 24.61
N PHE A 144 -11.66 20.48 24.80
CA PHE A 144 -10.62 20.83 23.84
C PHE A 144 -9.39 21.36 24.57
N ILE A 145 -8.23 21.40 23.91
CA ILE A 145 -7.00 21.94 24.48
C ILE A 145 -6.76 23.34 23.93
N ASP A 146 -6.58 24.31 24.82
CA ASP A 146 -6.18 25.68 24.48
C ASP A 146 -5.00 26.08 25.38
N LYS A 147 -3.85 26.39 24.78
CA LYS A 147 -2.62 26.79 25.49
C LYS A 147 -2.25 25.85 26.65
N ASN A 148 -2.30 24.53 26.42
CA ASN A 148 -2.05 23.45 27.41
C ASN A 148 -3.09 23.33 28.53
N VAL A 149 -4.21 24.06 28.44
CA VAL A 149 -5.33 23.92 29.36
C VAL A 149 -6.38 23.09 28.66
N VAL A 150 -6.73 21.94 29.25
CA VAL A 150 -7.94 21.20 28.90
C VAL A 150 -9.12 22.05 29.33
N ARG A 151 -9.92 22.51 28.38
CA ARG A 151 -11.07 23.37 28.60
C ARG A 151 -12.36 22.68 28.22
N ILE A 152 -13.43 23.07 28.88
CA ILE A 152 -14.78 22.63 28.52
C ILE A 152 -15.46 23.63 27.58
N ASN A 153 -16.17 23.13 26.57
CA ASN A 153 -17.02 23.95 25.73
C ASN A 153 -18.24 24.44 26.53
N LYS A 154 -18.17 25.68 27.01
CA LYS A 154 -19.20 26.30 27.86
C LYS A 154 -20.59 26.26 27.22
N THR A 155 -20.70 26.48 25.91
CA THR A 155 -21.98 26.46 25.19
C THR A 155 -22.63 25.08 25.20
N LYS A 156 -21.82 24.01 25.20
CA LYS A 156 -22.30 22.63 25.33
C LYS A 156 -22.60 22.27 26.79
N LEU A 157 -21.78 22.76 27.74
CA LEU A 157 -22.00 22.58 29.17
C LEU A 157 -23.34 23.16 29.66
N LEU A 158 -23.81 24.27 29.09
CA LEU A 158 -25.11 24.87 29.45
C LEU A 158 -26.31 23.91 29.27
N LYS A 159 -26.14 22.81 28.55
CA LYS A 159 -27.16 21.78 28.33
C LYS A 159 -26.98 20.53 29.20
N LEU A 160 -25.96 20.51 30.07
CA LEU A 160 -25.52 19.33 30.81
C LEU A 160 -25.21 19.67 32.27
N SER A 161 -25.81 18.93 33.21
CA SER A 161 -25.45 19.00 34.63
C SER A 161 -24.35 17.98 34.93
N LEU A 162 -23.07 18.37 34.87
CA LEU A 162 -21.95 17.46 35.18
C LEU A 162 -21.81 17.25 36.69
N LYS A 163 -21.81 15.99 37.13
CA LYS A 163 -21.55 15.54 38.51
C LYS A 163 -20.06 15.49 38.83
N LYS A 164 -19.28 14.85 37.95
CA LYS A 164 -17.81 14.74 38.08
C LYS A 164 -17.18 14.48 36.71
N CYS A 165 -15.93 14.89 36.55
CA CYS A 165 -15.07 14.52 35.43
C CYS A 165 -13.74 13.99 35.98
N VAL A 166 -13.27 12.90 35.40
CA VAL A 166 -12.05 12.18 35.76
C VAL A 166 -11.08 12.27 34.58
N TYR A 167 -9.88 12.75 34.85
CA TYR A 167 -8.82 12.99 33.87
C TYR A 167 -7.69 11.99 34.07
N PHE A 168 -7.18 11.45 32.97
CA PHE A 168 -6.07 10.51 32.94
C PHE A 168 -5.04 10.97 31.90
N GLY A 169 -3.75 10.95 32.25
CA GLY A 169 -2.69 10.87 31.25
C GLY A 169 -2.60 9.43 30.72
N ILE A 170 -2.26 9.26 29.44
CA ILE A 170 -2.11 7.93 28.82
C ILE A 170 -0.63 7.60 28.65
N GLU A 171 -0.12 6.69 29.47
CA GLU A 171 1.29 6.31 29.48
C GLU A 171 1.56 5.03 28.69
N ARG A 172 2.84 4.79 28.40
CA ARG A 172 3.31 3.56 27.79
C ARG A 172 3.63 2.54 28.89
N ALA A 173 2.92 1.41 28.92
CA ALA A 173 3.28 0.28 29.78
C ALA A 173 4.31 -0.61 29.08
N SER A 174 4.03 -0.97 27.82
CA SER A 174 4.95 -1.63 26.89
C SER A 174 4.69 -1.10 25.48
N ASP A 175 5.31 -1.68 24.44
CA ASP A 175 4.96 -1.28 23.08
C ASP A 175 3.57 -1.73 22.65
N ASP A 176 3.04 -2.79 23.25
CA ASP A 176 1.73 -3.35 22.89
C ASP A 176 0.61 -2.88 23.84
N PHE A 177 0.95 -2.29 24.99
CA PHE A 177 -0.03 -1.90 26.00
C PHE A 177 0.16 -0.45 26.48
N ALA A 178 -0.95 0.27 26.57
CA ALA A 178 -1.03 1.56 27.25
C ALA A 178 -1.44 1.39 28.72
N SER A 179 -1.04 2.33 29.55
CA SER A 179 -1.49 2.50 30.93
C SER A 179 -2.04 3.91 31.15
N TYR A 180 -2.54 4.18 32.34
CA TYR A 180 -3.05 5.49 32.72
C TYR A 180 -2.33 6.00 33.96
N THR A 181 -2.11 7.32 34.04
CA THR A 181 -1.64 7.97 35.26
C THR A 181 -2.67 7.82 36.38
N GLU A 182 -2.27 8.19 37.60
CA GLU A 182 -3.24 8.44 38.67
C GLU A 182 -4.30 9.45 38.18
N SER A 183 -5.57 9.15 38.49
CA SER A 183 -6.70 9.92 38.00
C SER A 183 -6.87 11.22 38.77
N LEU A 184 -7.10 12.32 38.07
CA LEU A 184 -7.48 13.59 38.69
C LEU A 184 -9.00 13.77 38.58
N THR A 185 -9.70 13.94 39.70
CA THR A 185 -11.16 14.10 39.70
C THR A 185 -11.57 15.55 40.00
N LYS A 186 -12.46 16.10 39.17
CA LYS A 186 -13.12 17.39 39.40
C LYS A 186 -14.62 17.17 39.56
N THR A 187 -15.20 17.75 40.61
CA THR A 187 -16.63 17.64 40.94
C THR A 187 -17.40 18.96 40.80
N SER A 188 -16.70 20.07 40.55
CA SER A 188 -17.28 21.39 40.40
C SER A 188 -16.53 22.21 39.34
N VAL A 189 -17.22 23.20 38.77
CA VAL A 189 -16.65 24.14 37.80
C VAL A 189 -15.64 25.10 38.47
N PRO A 190 -14.57 25.53 37.77
CA PRO A 190 -14.24 25.18 36.39
C PRO A 190 -13.63 23.78 36.27
N PHE A 191 -14.03 23.07 35.21
CA PHE A 191 -13.43 21.79 34.83
C PHE A 191 -12.07 21.95 34.12
N ASP A 192 -11.58 23.19 33.98
CA ASP A 192 -10.31 23.49 33.33
C ASP A 192 -9.13 22.91 34.13
N LEU A 193 -8.21 22.25 33.43
CA LEU A 193 -7.05 21.60 34.04
C LEU A 193 -5.82 21.69 33.12
N ILE A 194 -4.65 21.92 33.71
CA ILE A 194 -3.37 21.73 33.00
C ILE A 194 -2.92 20.30 33.30
N LEU A 195 -2.95 19.44 32.28
CA LEU A 195 -2.37 18.10 32.37
C LEU A 195 -1.04 18.07 31.62
N LYS A 196 0.04 17.76 32.34
CA LYS A 196 1.42 17.75 31.82
C LYS A 196 1.72 16.45 31.08
N HIS A 197 0.92 16.16 30.05
CA HIS A 197 0.95 14.89 29.34
C HIS A 197 0.56 15.09 27.87
N ASP A 198 1.19 14.36 26.94
CA ASP A 198 0.88 14.45 25.50
C ASP A 198 -0.55 13.99 25.19
N PHE A 199 -0.98 12.92 25.87
CA PHE A 199 -2.26 12.26 25.62
C PHE A 199 -3.17 12.32 26.84
N VAL A 200 -4.43 12.67 26.65
CA VAL A 200 -5.40 12.83 27.74
C VAL A 200 -6.66 12.05 27.45
N ARG A 201 -7.14 11.27 28.43
CA ARG A 201 -8.49 10.69 28.43
C ARG A 201 -9.33 11.36 29.51
N ILE A 202 -10.56 11.72 29.16
CA ILE A 202 -11.49 12.40 30.06
C ILE A 202 -12.79 11.61 30.10
N LYS A 203 -13.20 11.20 31.30
CA LYS A 203 -14.49 10.56 31.55
C LYS A 203 -15.36 11.46 32.41
N CYS A 204 -16.52 11.87 31.90
CA CYS A 204 -17.46 12.70 32.65
C CYS A 204 -18.79 12.00 32.88
N TYR A 205 -19.39 12.34 34.02
CA TYR A 205 -20.62 11.78 34.53
C TYR A 205 -21.58 12.93 34.80
N THR A 206 -22.82 12.79 34.36
CA THR A 206 -23.90 13.74 34.54
C THR A 206 -24.69 13.42 35.80
N GLN A 207 -25.32 14.43 36.39
CA GLN A 207 -26.37 14.23 37.37
C GLN A 207 -27.56 13.63 36.62
N LYS A 208 -27.88 12.36 36.86
CA LYS A 208 -29.18 11.82 36.46
C LYS A 208 -30.23 12.72 37.10
N SER A 209 -31.08 13.37 36.30
CA SER A 209 -32.26 14.02 36.87
C SER A 209 -33.03 12.92 37.60
N GLU A 210 -33.24 13.06 38.90
CA GLU A 210 -34.35 12.37 39.55
C GLU A 210 -35.61 12.84 38.84
N LYS A 211 -36.02 12.13 37.78
CA LYS A 211 -37.40 12.18 37.35
C LYS A 211 -38.16 11.59 38.53
N THR A 212 -38.89 12.46 39.20
CA THR A 212 -40.01 12.14 40.07
C THR A 212 -40.69 10.86 39.57
N LYS A 213 -40.76 9.87 40.46
CA LYS A 213 -41.62 8.69 40.30
C LYS A 213 -43.07 9.17 40.27
N GLU A 214 -43.53 9.69 39.15
CA GLU A 214 -44.95 9.83 38.85
C GLU A 214 -45.14 9.56 37.35
N ASP A 215 -45.97 8.55 37.11
CA ASP A 215 -46.40 7.95 35.86
C ASP A 215 -45.35 7.25 34.99
N GLY A 216 -45.30 5.92 35.15
CA GLY A 216 -44.56 5.01 34.29
C GLY A 216 -45.06 5.06 32.84
N PRO A 217 -44.17 5.13 31.83
CA PRO A 217 -44.57 4.93 30.45
C PRO A 217 -44.73 3.43 30.21
N THR A 218 -45.87 3.06 29.64
CA THR A 218 -46.17 1.71 29.20
C THR A 218 -45.06 1.17 28.28
N ASN A 219 -44.74 -0.11 28.46
CA ASN A 219 -43.67 -0.92 27.83
C ASN A 219 -43.61 -0.95 26.28
N LYS A 220 -44.31 -0.06 25.57
CA LYS A 220 -44.41 -0.03 24.10
C LYS A 220 -43.45 0.95 23.42
N GLN A 221 -43.12 2.09 24.04
CA GLN A 221 -42.28 3.13 23.40
C GLN A 221 -40.76 2.84 23.48
N THR A 222 -40.29 2.17 24.54
CA THR A 222 -38.88 1.78 24.69
C THR A 222 -38.50 0.64 23.76
N ALA A 223 -39.45 -0.26 23.47
CA ALA A 223 -39.31 -1.33 22.49
C ALA A 223 -39.24 -0.77 21.06
N GLU A 224 -40.03 0.26 20.72
CA GLU A 224 -39.99 0.90 19.40
C GLU A 224 -38.70 1.70 19.14
N LEU A 225 -38.10 2.34 20.15
CA LEU A 225 -36.81 3.03 19.99
C LEU A 225 -35.62 2.05 19.87
N SER A 226 -35.66 0.94 20.62
CA SER A 226 -34.69 -0.15 20.50
C SER A 226 -34.80 -0.85 19.13
N LEU A 227 -36.02 -1.09 18.65
CA LEU A 227 -36.28 -1.64 17.33
C LEU A 227 -35.88 -0.67 16.22
N LYS A 228 -36.13 0.65 16.37
CA LYS A 228 -35.66 1.69 15.42
C LYS A 228 -34.13 1.80 15.39
N ARG A 229 -33.43 1.63 16.51
CA ARG A 229 -31.96 1.59 16.55
C ARG A 229 -31.40 0.33 15.90
N ARG A 230 -32.02 -0.84 16.14
CA ARG A 230 -31.68 -2.09 15.44
C ARG A 230 -31.99 -2.03 13.94
N LEU A 231 -33.09 -1.39 13.53
CA LEU A 231 -33.44 -1.14 12.13
C LEU A 231 -32.51 -0.13 11.45
N MET A 232 -31.93 0.85 12.17
CA MET A 232 -30.88 1.72 11.64
C MET A 232 -29.53 1.00 11.52
N GLN A 233 -29.18 0.13 12.46
CA GLN A 233 -27.96 -0.70 12.39
C GLN A 233 -28.03 -1.76 11.28
N LEU A 234 -29.22 -2.34 11.03
CA LEU A 234 -29.46 -3.23 9.89
C LEU A 234 -29.40 -2.47 8.55
N LYS A 235 -29.88 -1.21 8.49
CA LYS A 235 -29.74 -0.35 7.30
C LYS A 235 -28.31 0.15 7.05
N SER A 236 -27.42 0.15 8.05
CA SER A 236 -25.99 0.45 7.85
C SER A 236 -25.15 -0.78 7.51
N LEU A 237 -25.72 -1.98 7.66
CA LEU A 237 -25.14 -3.26 7.24
C LEU A 237 -25.66 -3.74 5.87
N GLU A 238 -26.61 -3.02 5.28
CA GLU A 238 -26.88 -3.12 3.84
C GLU A 238 -25.69 -2.51 3.09
N GLN A 239 -24.79 -3.38 2.64
CA GLN A 239 -24.10 -3.14 1.37
C GLN A 239 -25.14 -2.69 0.32
N PRO A 240 -24.81 -1.86 -0.67
CA PRO A 240 -25.70 -1.67 -1.80
C PRO A 240 -25.86 -3.01 -2.53
N THR A 241 -26.90 -3.77 -2.17
CA THR A 241 -27.45 -4.84 -3.00
C THR A 241 -28.17 -4.15 -4.15
N THR A 242 -27.40 -3.95 -5.21
CA THR A 242 -27.82 -4.00 -6.62
C THR A 242 -29.28 -3.62 -6.90
N ALA A 243 -29.60 -2.33 -6.73
CA ALA A 243 -30.66 -1.66 -7.48
C ALA A 243 -30.20 -1.23 -8.90
N ASP A 244 -29.25 -1.97 -9.47
CA ASP A 244 -28.90 -1.97 -10.90
C ASP A 244 -28.76 -3.40 -11.48
N GLU A 245 -29.10 -4.44 -10.72
CA GLU A 245 -29.30 -5.80 -11.27
C GLU A 245 -30.79 -6.17 -11.44
N ASN A 246 -31.72 -5.38 -10.87
CA ASN A 246 -33.15 -5.58 -11.04
C ASN A 246 -33.82 -4.66 -12.07
N HIS A 247 -33.07 -3.80 -12.76
CA HIS A 247 -33.55 -3.18 -14.01
C HIS A 247 -33.17 -3.97 -15.29
N GLU A 248 -32.36 -5.03 -15.17
CA GLU A 248 -32.14 -5.99 -16.25
C GLU A 248 -32.95 -7.30 -16.11
N GLN A 249 -33.58 -7.58 -14.96
CA GLN A 249 -34.44 -8.76 -14.80
C GLN A 249 -35.96 -8.49 -14.90
N GLU A 250 -36.40 -7.24 -15.03
CA GLU A 250 -37.83 -6.89 -15.14
C GLU A 250 -38.24 -6.28 -16.50
N ILE A 251 -37.33 -6.31 -17.49
CA ILE A 251 -37.68 -6.21 -18.93
C ILE A 251 -37.71 -7.61 -19.58
N TYR A 252 -37.15 -8.65 -18.94
CA TYR A 252 -37.16 -10.03 -19.42
C TYR A 252 -38.26 -10.93 -18.83
N ARG A 253 -39.14 -10.40 -17.96
CA ARG A 253 -40.27 -11.14 -17.33
C ARG A 253 -41.67 -10.68 -17.75
N ARG A 254 -41.81 -9.93 -18.86
CA ARG A 254 -43.11 -9.57 -19.46
C ARG A 254 -43.23 -9.84 -20.96
N HIS A 255 -42.54 -10.85 -21.45
CA HIS A 255 -42.98 -11.57 -22.65
C HIS A 255 -42.92 -13.07 -22.38
N PHE A 256 -44.05 -13.74 -22.63
CA PHE A 256 -44.32 -15.17 -22.45
C PHE A 256 -44.83 -15.64 -21.07
N TYR A 257 -46.04 -15.19 -20.73
CA TYR A 257 -47.05 -16.09 -20.17
C TYR A 257 -48.29 -16.07 -21.08
N LYS A 258 -48.36 -17.03 -22.00
CA LYS A 258 -49.62 -17.55 -22.56
C LYS A 258 -49.43 -19.04 -22.81
N HIS A 259 -50.39 -19.82 -22.32
CA HIS A 259 -50.49 -21.28 -22.32
C HIS A 259 -50.00 -22.00 -21.06
N THR A 260 -50.90 -22.02 -20.08
CA THR A 260 -51.04 -23.11 -19.10
C THR A 260 -51.76 -24.31 -19.73
N ASN A 261 -51.52 -25.49 -19.12
CA ASN A 261 -52.32 -26.72 -19.10
C ASN A 261 -51.89 -27.87 -20.04
N ASN A 262 -51.25 -28.89 -19.47
CA ASN A 262 -51.82 -30.23 -19.26
C ASN A 262 -50.71 -31.26 -19.05
N LEU A 263 -50.68 -31.92 -17.88
CA LEU A 263 -50.76 -33.38 -17.69
C LEU A 263 -50.24 -33.79 -16.30
N ASP A 264 -51.11 -34.53 -15.62
CA ASP A 264 -50.94 -35.18 -14.34
C ASP A 264 -49.84 -36.27 -14.31
N GLY A 265 -49.31 -36.55 -13.11
CA GLY A 265 -48.59 -37.81 -12.86
C GLY A 265 -47.80 -37.88 -11.55
N LYS A 266 -48.46 -38.32 -10.46
CA LYS A 266 -47.81 -38.75 -9.20
C LYS A 266 -47.03 -40.06 -9.40
N VAL A 267 -45.78 -40.17 -8.94
CA VAL A 267 -45.21 -41.44 -8.41
C VAL A 267 -44.15 -41.15 -7.32
N SER A 268 -44.18 -41.97 -6.25
CA SER A 268 -43.49 -41.81 -4.97
C SER A 268 -42.02 -42.26 -4.91
N LEU A 269 -41.32 -41.76 -3.89
CA LEU A 269 -39.92 -41.92 -3.47
C LEU A 269 -39.47 -43.35 -3.06
N ARG A 270 -39.95 -44.43 -3.70
CA ARG A 270 -39.62 -45.83 -3.35
C ARG A 270 -38.94 -46.66 -4.44
N THR A 271 -38.58 -46.07 -5.58
CA THR A 271 -37.96 -46.82 -6.71
C THR A 271 -36.47 -46.50 -6.94
N LEU A 272 -35.85 -45.65 -6.12
CA LEU A 272 -34.43 -45.25 -6.28
C LEU A 272 -33.43 -46.00 -5.38
N ILE A 273 -33.88 -46.99 -4.59
CA ILE A 273 -33.01 -47.70 -3.63
C ILE A 273 -32.46 -49.05 -4.15
N ASN A 274 -32.85 -49.54 -5.34
CA ASN A 274 -32.50 -50.92 -5.73
C ASN A 274 -31.50 -51.15 -6.87
N ASN A 275 -30.89 -50.13 -7.50
CA ASN A 275 -29.97 -50.37 -8.64
C ASN A 275 -28.57 -49.76 -8.48
N GLY A 276 -27.90 -50.07 -7.36
CA GLY A 276 -26.51 -49.70 -7.11
C GLY A 276 -25.66 -50.86 -6.60
N LYS A 277 -25.77 -52.04 -7.21
CA LYS A 277 -24.83 -53.16 -7.02
C LYS A 277 -24.46 -53.77 -8.37
N ASN A 278 -23.16 -54.01 -8.55
CA ASN A 278 -22.47 -54.80 -9.58
C ASN A 278 -21.99 -54.03 -10.84
N ILE A 279 -20.69 -53.76 -10.95
CA ILE A 279 -19.72 -54.60 -11.70
C ILE A 279 -18.33 -53.93 -11.75
N VAL A 280 -17.34 -54.68 -11.25
CA VAL A 280 -15.91 -54.54 -11.52
C VAL A 280 -15.57 -55.41 -12.73
N THR A 281 -14.72 -54.88 -13.64
CA THR A 281 -13.65 -55.55 -14.43
C THR A 281 -13.60 -55.08 -15.89
N THR A 282 -12.45 -54.50 -16.29
CA THR A 282 -11.63 -55.01 -17.40
C THR A 282 -10.26 -54.31 -17.43
N LYS A 283 -9.27 -55.09 -17.86
CA LYS A 283 -7.82 -54.89 -17.80
C LYS A 283 -7.26 -54.25 -19.09
N SER A 284 -6.10 -53.59 -18.90
CA SER A 284 -4.85 -53.69 -19.68
C SER A 284 -4.66 -53.06 -21.06
N ALA A 285 -3.50 -52.38 -21.14
CA ALA A 285 -2.43 -52.46 -22.14
C ALA A 285 -2.39 -51.46 -23.31
N LEU A 286 -1.32 -50.63 -23.33
CA LEU A 286 -0.34 -50.44 -24.42
C LEU A 286 0.81 -49.51 -23.91
N TYR A 287 1.95 -50.06 -23.47
CA TYR A 287 3.30 -50.11 -24.11
C TYR A 287 4.13 -48.78 -24.04
N ARG A 288 5.18 -48.68 -23.20
CA ARG A 288 6.61 -49.14 -23.29
C ARG A 288 7.56 -48.21 -24.09
N ASN A 289 8.55 -47.63 -23.39
CA ASN A 289 10.03 -47.76 -23.56
C ASN A 289 10.78 -46.46 -23.18
N SER A 290 11.58 -46.48 -22.12
CA SER A 290 13.04 -46.72 -22.18
C SER A 290 13.71 -46.32 -20.86
N SER A 291 14.50 -47.25 -20.32
CA SER A 291 15.45 -47.04 -19.21
C SER A 291 16.84 -47.46 -19.69
N ARG A 292 17.86 -46.72 -19.29
CA ARG A 292 19.30 -47.06 -19.19
C ARG A 292 19.90 -46.04 -18.20
N ASP A 293 20.77 -46.33 -17.25
CA ASP A 293 21.56 -47.51 -16.92
C ASP A 293 22.22 -47.34 -15.53
N LEU A 294 22.52 -48.48 -14.90
CA LEU A 294 23.69 -48.81 -14.04
C LEU A 294 23.79 -48.44 -12.55
N LEU A 295 23.71 -49.51 -11.74
CA LEU A 295 24.39 -49.78 -10.46
C LEU A 295 25.89 -50.11 -10.67
N HIS A 296 26.78 -49.83 -9.70
CA HIS A 296 27.78 -50.79 -9.18
C HIS A 296 28.66 -50.29 -8.00
N ALA A 297 28.77 -51.15 -6.96
CA ALA A 297 29.90 -51.52 -6.06
C ALA A 297 30.53 -50.44 -5.13
N VAL A 298 30.98 -50.70 -3.88
CA VAL A 298 31.84 -51.77 -3.30
C VAL A 298 31.68 -51.87 -1.76
N GLU A 299 31.92 -53.08 -1.21
CA GLU A 299 31.94 -53.55 0.19
C GLU A 299 33.24 -53.28 1.00
N THR A 300 33.12 -53.32 2.35
CA THR A 300 34.11 -53.70 3.42
C THR A 300 35.37 -52.83 3.63
N ASP A 301 35.94 -52.53 4.81
CA ASP A 301 35.93 -53.15 6.15
C ASP A 301 36.40 -52.19 7.30
N LEU A 302 35.80 -52.33 8.50
CA LEU A 302 36.33 -52.28 9.90
C LEU A 302 37.34 -51.19 10.39
N ALA A 303 36.93 -50.34 11.35
CA ALA A 303 37.17 -50.51 12.82
C ALA A 303 37.05 -49.19 13.63
N GLU A 304 36.01 -49.15 14.47
CA GLU A 304 35.81 -48.51 15.81
C GLU A 304 36.47 -47.17 16.19
N GLN A 305 35.63 -46.15 16.48
CA GLN A 305 35.44 -45.63 17.85
C GLN A 305 34.26 -44.63 17.96
N ASP A 306 33.31 -45.01 18.82
CA ASP A 306 32.41 -44.24 19.71
C ASP A 306 31.50 -43.08 19.24
N ASP A 307 30.30 -43.13 19.85
CA ASP A 307 29.18 -42.19 19.94
C ASP A 307 28.18 -42.13 18.77
N GLU A 308 27.16 -43.00 18.87
CA GLU A 308 25.93 -42.93 18.08
C GLU A 308 24.91 -41.95 18.71
N PRO A 309 24.42 -40.96 17.93
CA PRO A 309 23.12 -40.33 18.06
C PRO A 309 22.09 -41.06 17.15
N ASP A 310 20.78 -40.95 17.40
CA ASP A 310 19.84 -40.85 16.26
C ASP A 310 18.46 -40.23 16.55
N HIS A 311 18.03 -39.52 15.51
CA HIS A 311 16.79 -38.78 15.23
C HIS A 311 15.72 -39.78 14.67
N PRO A 312 14.43 -39.45 14.31
CA PRO A 312 14.08 -38.35 13.41
C PRO A 312 12.69 -37.67 13.50
N LEU A 313 12.69 -36.48 12.88
CA LEU A 313 11.66 -35.79 12.10
C LEU A 313 10.36 -36.55 11.78
N GLN A 314 9.21 -35.91 12.01
CA GLN A 314 8.15 -35.85 11.01
C GLN A 314 7.15 -34.70 11.23
N ASN A 315 6.87 -34.03 10.09
CA ASN A 315 5.87 -33.00 9.78
C ASN A 315 4.48 -33.17 10.40
N HIS A 316 3.89 -32.06 10.85
CA HIS A 316 2.51 -31.62 10.59
C HIS A 316 2.52 -30.08 10.74
N GLY A 317 2.12 -29.25 9.78
CA GLY A 317 0.96 -29.36 8.89
C GLY A 317 -0.23 -28.71 9.60
N VAL A 318 -0.32 -27.38 9.56
CA VAL A 318 -1.52 -26.64 9.94
C VAL A 318 -1.95 -25.82 8.74
N ASP A 319 -3.04 -26.26 8.14
CA ASP A 319 -3.79 -25.57 7.10
C ASP A 319 -4.30 -24.23 7.65
N ILE A 320 -3.95 -23.15 6.96
CA ILE A 320 -4.56 -21.83 7.15
C ILE A 320 -5.71 -21.78 6.14
N GLU A 321 -6.91 -22.11 6.60
CA GLU A 321 -8.14 -21.77 5.88
C GLU A 321 -8.40 -20.26 6.01
N GLU A 322 -8.84 -19.67 4.90
CA GLU A 322 -9.25 -18.28 4.76
C GLU A 322 -10.47 -17.98 5.65
N ASP A 323 -10.25 -17.31 6.78
CA ASP A 323 -11.34 -16.74 7.56
C ASP A 323 -11.44 -15.22 7.38
N ASN A 324 -12.62 -14.82 6.90
CA ASN A 324 -13.24 -13.51 7.00
C ASN A 324 -12.71 -12.68 8.19
N TYR A 325 -11.88 -11.67 7.92
CA TYR A 325 -11.59 -10.62 8.90
C TYR A 325 -12.78 -9.67 8.99
N GLY A 326 -13.79 -10.13 9.72
CA GLY A 326 -15.07 -9.48 9.86
C GLY A 326 -16.03 -10.26 10.74
N ASP A 327 -15.56 -10.90 11.81
CA ASP A 327 -16.44 -11.34 12.89
C ASP A 327 -15.81 -11.10 14.26
N ALA A 328 -16.56 -10.37 15.08
CA ALA A 328 -16.20 -10.04 16.44
C ALA A 328 -16.15 -11.33 17.27
N TYR A 329 -14.97 -11.69 17.78
CA TYR A 329 -14.88 -12.61 18.90
C TYR A 329 -15.56 -11.97 20.12
N HIS A 330 -16.83 -12.35 20.32
CA HIS A 330 -17.56 -12.11 21.56
C HIS A 330 -16.92 -12.92 22.69
N TYR A 331 -15.88 -12.36 23.31
CA TYR A 331 -15.53 -12.76 24.67
C TYR A 331 -16.62 -12.19 25.59
N LYS A 332 -17.59 -13.04 25.97
CA LYS A 332 -18.44 -12.77 27.14
C LYS A 332 -17.57 -12.96 28.37
N GLU A 333 -16.82 -11.94 28.74
CA GLU A 333 -16.36 -11.80 30.11
C GLU A 333 -17.58 -11.47 30.97
N SER A 334 -18.03 -12.46 31.75
CA SER A 334 -18.84 -12.22 32.94
C SER A 334 -17.94 -11.58 34.00
N HIS A 335 -17.73 -10.27 33.88
CA HIS A 335 -17.25 -9.43 34.98
C HIS A 335 -18.36 -8.45 35.33
N ASP A 336 -19.31 -8.92 36.14
CA ASP A 336 -20.16 -8.07 36.97
C ASP A 336 -19.27 -7.37 38.02
N MET A 337 -18.59 -6.31 37.58
CA MET A 337 -18.20 -5.22 38.46
C MET A 337 -18.90 -3.98 37.91
N ASP A 338 -19.77 -3.38 38.73
CA ASP A 338 -20.50 -2.13 38.46
C ASP A 338 -19.52 -0.98 38.15
N TYR A 339 -18.98 -0.93 36.94
CA TYR A 339 -18.33 0.27 36.42
C TYR A 339 -19.43 1.21 35.94
N GLU A 340 -19.64 2.31 36.68
CA GLU A 340 -20.45 3.44 36.23
C GLU A 340 -19.94 3.84 34.82
N GLU A 341 -20.74 3.57 33.78
CA GLU A 341 -20.42 3.94 32.40
C GLU A 341 -20.42 5.47 32.31
N ALA A 342 -19.37 6.04 31.71
CA ALA A 342 -19.24 7.49 31.60
C ALA A 342 -20.22 8.00 30.53
N ASP A 343 -20.96 9.08 30.85
CA ASP A 343 -21.83 9.73 29.87
C ASP A 343 -21.04 10.39 28.73
N PHE A 344 -19.78 10.74 28.99
CA PHE A 344 -18.82 11.22 28.01
C PHE A 344 -17.46 10.56 28.24
N ASP A 345 -16.88 10.00 27.20
CA ASP A 345 -15.51 9.46 27.16
C ASP A 345 -14.79 10.07 25.96
N GLN A 346 -13.78 10.91 26.22
CA GLN A 346 -13.11 11.70 25.19
C GLN A 346 -11.59 11.57 25.28
N PHE A 347 -10.97 11.44 24.11
CA PHE A 347 -9.52 11.40 23.94
C PHE A 347 -9.04 12.73 23.34
N LEU A 348 -7.90 13.22 23.81
CA LEU A 348 -7.27 14.45 23.33
C LEU A 348 -5.77 14.24 23.15
N VAL A 349 -5.22 14.93 22.16
CA VAL A 349 -3.78 14.95 21.86
C VAL A 349 -3.24 16.37 21.95
N GLN A 350 -2.05 16.51 22.50
CA GLN A 350 -1.24 17.71 22.51
C GLN A 350 0.24 17.31 22.52
N VAL A 351 1.13 18.27 22.33
CA VAL A 351 2.55 18.10 22.66
C VAL A 351 2.84 18.85 23.94
N TYR A 352 3.27 18.13 24.97
CA TYR A 352 3.78 18.69 26.21
C TYR A 352 5.31 18.69 26.19
N PRO A 353 5.98 19.85 26.07
CA PRO A 353 7.43 19.91 25.99
C PRO A 353 8.13 19.22 27.17
N LYS A 354 9.04 18.30 26.85
CA LYS A 354 9.73 17.46 27.82
C LYS A 354 11.00 18.14 28.36
N PRO A 355 11.15 18.34 29.68
CA PRO A 355 12.36 18.94 30.27
C PRO A 355 13.66 18.26 29.82
N GLU A 356 13.62 16.95 29.58
CA GLU A 356 14.75 16.14 29.14
C GLU A 356 15.30 16.60 27.78
N VAL A 357 14.43 17.07 26.88
CA VAL A 357 14.82 17.62 25.57
C VAL A 357 15.63 18.90 25.75
N PHE A 358 15.15 19.84 26.57
CA PHE A 358 15.88 21.08 26.85
C PHE A 358 17.18 20.85 27.64
N ASN A 359 17.18 19.87 28.55
CA ASN A 359 18.38 19.44 29.25
C ASN A 359 19.43 18.82 28.31
N ARG A 360 19.00 18.06 27.30
CA ARG A 360 19.88 17.52 26.25
C ARG A 360 20.47 18.65 25.40
N ILE A 361 19.64 19.61 24.99
CA ILE A 361 20.04 20.74 24.14
C ILE A 361 21.04 21.66 24.85
N SER A 362 20.77 22.05 26.10
CA SER A 362 21.66 22.91 26.88
C SER A 362 23.06 22.30 27.03
N LYS A 363 23.16 20.98 27.27
CA LYS A 363 24.45 20.26 27.33
C LYS A 363 25.22 20.28 26.00
N ILE A 364 24.53 20.29 24.86
CA ILE A 364 25.14 20.31 23.52
C ILE A 364 25.54 21.73 23.11
N ALA A 365 24.70 22.74 23.39
CA ALA A 365 24.97 24.14 23.10
C ALA A 365 26.24 24.65 23.80
N LEU A 366 26.56 24.12 24.98
CA LEU A 366 27.82 24.39 25.68
C LEU A 366 29.08 23.84 24.98
N ARG A 367 28.94 22.97 23.96
CA ARG A 367 30.03 22.27 23.28
C ARG A 367 30.24 22.66 21.81
N SER A 368 29.35 23.47 21.22
CA SER A 368 29.45 23.87 19.81
C SER A 368 28.67 25.16 19.55
N ASP A 369 29.10 25.95 18.55
CA ASP A 369 28.30 27.03 17.99
C ASP A 369 26.98 26.46 17.45
N PHE A 370 25.88 26.72 18.16
CA PHE A 370 24.56 26.18 17.86
C PHE A 370 23.96 26.99 16.69
N GLN A 371 24.54 26.83 15.50
CA GLN A 371 23.98 27.40 14.26
C GLN A 371 22.53 26.93 14.06
N GLU A 372 21.71 27.76 13.41
CA GLU A 372 20.33 27.44 13.04
C GLU A 372 20.26 26.23 12.11
N ARG A 373 20.12 25.04 12.68
CA ARG A 373 19.97 23.80 11.91
C ARG A 373 18.53 23.67 11.41
N PRO A 374 18.32 23.20 10.18
CA PRO A 374 16.98 23.06 9.63
C PRO A 374 16.18 22.00 10.37
N ASN A 375 14.86 22.19 10.40
CA ASN A 375 13.90 21.20 10.87
C ASN A 375 13.52 20.22 9.76
N PHE A 376 12.91 19.10 10.14
CA PHE A 376 12.41 18.08 9.24
C PHE A 376 10.98 17.70 9.62
N LEU A 377 10.06 17.86 8.69
CA LEU A 377 8.70 17.34 8.76
C LEU A 377 8.58 16.25 7.70
N MET A 378 8.68 14.99 8.11
CA MET A 378 8.42 13.84 7.25
C MET A 378 7.00 13.33 7.53
N PHE A 379 6.13 13.39 6.54
CA PHE A 379 4.76 12.89 6.64
C PHE A 379 4.46 11.92 5.51
N GLY A 380 4.31 10.64 5.86
CA GLY A 380 4.00 9.57 4.93
C GLY A 380 2.55 9.12 4.99
N LEU A 381 2.01 8.66 3.87
CA LEU A 381 0.79 7.85 3.84
C LEU A 381 1.07 6.49 3.20
N ASP A 382 0.51 5.44 3.80
CA ASP A 382 0.62 4.06 3.36
C ASP A 382 -0.05 3.84 2.00
N SER A 383 0.55 3.01 1.14
CA SER A 383 -0.11 2.45 -0.05
C SER A 383 -0.53 3.45 -1.12
N MET A 384 0.00 4.68 -1.13
CA MET A 384 -0.41 5.74 -2.05
C MET A 384 0.65 6.05 -3.12
N SER A 385 0.39 5.63 -4.37
CA SER A 385 1.22 6.02 -5.52
C SER A 385 1.18 7.54 -5.76
N ARG A 386 2.19 8.11 -6.41
CA ARG A 386 2.15 9.53 -6.81
C ARG A 386 0.84 9.89 -7.56
N LEU A 387 0.35 8.96 -8.39
CA LEU A 387 -0.89 9.16 -9.13
C LEU A 387 -2.14 8.98 -8.26
N SER A 388 -2.13 8.08 -7.27
CA SER A 388 -3.18 7.99 -6.25
C SER A 388 -3.32 9.31 -5.48
N TRP A 389 -2.21 9.99 -5.15
CA TRP A 389 -2.26 11.34 -4.56
C TRP A 389 -2.91 12.35 -5.51
N GLN A 390 -2.54 12.37 -6.79
CA GLN A 390 -3.17 13.25 -7.77
C GLN A 390 -4.68 12.98 -7.92
N ARG A 391 -5.13 11.73 -7.81
CA ARG A 391 -6.55 11.34 -7.90
C ARG A 391 -7.34 11.66 -6.63
N LYS A 392 -6.80 11.29 -5.46
CA LYS A 392 -7.53 11.26 -4.20
C LYS A 392 -7.20 12.41 -3.25
N MET A 393 -6.05 13.05 -3.43
CA MET A 393 -5.60 14.20 -2.65
C MET A 393 -5.13 15.37 -3.53
N PRO A 394 -5.94 15.81 -4.52
CA PRO A 394 -5.52 16.81 -5.50
C PRO A 394 -5.22 18.18 -4.87
N ARG A 395 -5.88 18.55 -3.77
CA ARG A 395 -5.63 19.86 -3.12
C ARG A 395 -4.26 19.87 -2.47
N THR A 396 -3.93 18.80 -1.74
CA THR A 396 -2.61 18.63 -1.10
C THR A 396 -1.52 18.58 -2.16
N TYR A 397 -1.70 17.77 -3.22
CA TYR A 397 -0.72 17.66 -4.30
C TYR A 397 -0.41 19.02 -4.92
N LYS A 398 -1.46 19.79 -5.24
CA LYS A 398 -1.34 21.16 -5.78
C LYS A 398 -0.66 22.11 -4.78
N TYR A 399 -1.03 22.05 -3.50
CA TYR A 399 -0.45 22.91 -2.47
C TYR A 399 1.06 22.66 -2.32
N LEU A 400 1.49 21.40 -2.29
CA LEU A 400 2.90 21.02 -2.25
C LEU A 400 3.66 21.62 -3.43
N GLN A 401 3.14 21.46 -4.65
CA GLN A 401 3.81 21.90 -5.87
C GLN A 401 3.83 23.43 -6.02
N GLU A 402 2.69 24.09 -5.85
CA GLU A 402 2.51 25.51 -6.21
C GLU A 402 2.81 26.46 -5.05
N VAL A 403 2.51 26.07 -3.80
CA VAL A 403 2.65 26.94 -2.63
C VAL A 403 3.95 26.68 -1.90
N LEU A 404 4.27 25.42 -1.60
CA LEU A 404 5.53 25.07 -0.93
C LEU A 404 6.72 24.97 -1.91
N GLY A 405 6.44 24.87 -3.22
CA GLY A 405 7.47 24.72 -4.24
C GLY A 405 8.22 23.38 -4.12
N SER A 406 7.53 22.34 -3.65
CA SER A 406 8.08 20.99 -3.49
C SER A 406 8.52 20.41 -4.82
N VAL A 407 9.69 19.75 -4.82
CA VAL A 407 10.13 18.91 -5.93
C VAL A 407 9.44 17.56 -5.80
N ILE A 408 8.63 17.17 -6.80
CA ILE A 408 8.02 15.84 -6.86
C ILE A 408 8.97 14.88 -7.59
N PHE A 409 9.29 13.75 -6.95
CA PHE A 409 10.21 12.77 -7.51
C PHE A 409 9.46 11.71 -8.32
N GLU A 410 9.41 11.93 -9.63
CA GLU A 410 8.79 11.02 -10.60
C GLU A 410 9.52 9.68 -10.76
N GLY A 411 10.80 9.64 -10.38
CA GLY A 411 11.64 8.44 -10.45
C GLY A 411 11.92 7.77 -9.12
N TYR A 412 11.21 8.16 -8.05
CA TYR A 412 11.30 7.47 -6.75
C TYR A 412 10.69 6.07 -6.84
N ASN A 413 11.53 5.07 -6.61
CA ASN A 413 11.24 3.65 -6.79
C ASN A 413 11.44 2.89 -5.48
N ILE A 414 10.52 1.97 -5.18
CA ILE A 414 10.68 1.06 -4.04
C ILE A 414 11.83 0.09 -4.23
N VAL A 415 12.35 -0.47 -3.13
CA VAL A 415 13.44 -1.46 -3.15
C VAL A 415 12.98 -2.85 -2.70
N GLY A 416 11.75 -2.97 -2.19
CA GLY A 416 11.19 -4.21 -1.68
C GLY A 416 9.68 -4.13 -1.50
N ASP A 417 9.08 -5.23 -1.06
CA ASP A 417 7.64 -5.32 -0.81
C ASP A 417 7.24 -4.70 0.53
N ALA A 418 6.05 -4.10 0.56
CA ALA A 418 5.43 -3.58 1.77
C ALA A 418 6.18 -2.45 2.49
N THR A 419 5.57 -1.97 3.57
CA THR A 419 5.99 -0.81 4.35
C THR A 419 7.40 -0.95 4.92
N THR A 420 7.72 -2.09 5.53
CA THR A 420 9.03 -2.29 6.16
C THR A 420 10.19 -2.25 5.17
N ALA A 421 10.05 -2.82 3.97
CA ALA A 421 11.11 -2.79 2.97
C ALA A 421 11.28 -1.40 2.33
N ALA A 422 10.31 -0.51 2.46
CA ALA A 422 10.44 0.89 2.08
C ALA A 422 11.04 1.75 3.21
N LEU A 423 10.52 1.62 4.43
CA LEU A 423 10.86 2.51 5.54
C LEU A 423 12.17 2.14 6.24
N ILE A 424 12.53 0.86 6.36
CA ILE A 424 13.81 0.46 6.97
C ILE A 424 15.01 1.03 6.19
N PRO A 425 15.09 0.87 4.85
CA PRO A 425 16.14 1.52 4.05
C PRO A 425 16.16 3.04 4.15
N MET A 426 14.98 3.69 4.20
CA MET A 426 14.87 5.14 4.35
C MET A 426 15.42 5.63 5.70
N LEU A 427 15.13 4.88 6.77
CA LEU A 427 15.45 5.28 8.13
C LEU A 427 16.81 4.79 8.60
N THR A 428 17.40 3.77 7.98
CA THR A 428 18.68 3.16 8.44
C THR A 428 19.78 3.14 7.38
N GLY A 429 19.45 3.39 6.11
CA GLY A 429 20.38 3.24 4.99
C GLY A 429 20.72 1.78 4.68
N LYS A 430 20.05 0.82 5.32
CA LYS A 430 20.28 -0.63 5.24
C LYS A 430 18.97 -1.35 4.88
N SER A 431 19.10 -2.46 4.15
CA SER A 431 18.01 -3.42 4.02
C SER A 431 17.84 -4.20 5.32
N GLU A 432 16.67 -4.79 5.52
CA GLU A 432 16.37 -5.57 6.72
C GLU A 432 17.33 -6.76 6.89
N VAL A 433 17.75 -7.40 5.80
CA VAL A 433 18.69 -8.53 5.82
C VAL A 433 20.10 -8.14 6.26
N GLU A 434 20.44 -6.85 6.26
CA GLU A 434 21.71 -6.32 6.77
C GLU A 434 21.65 -5.92 8.26
N LEU A 435 20.49 -6.07 8.89
CA LEU A 435 20.22 -5.66 10.26
C LEU A 435 20.00 -6.88 11.17
N PRO A 436 20.11 -6.71 12.51
CA PRO A 436 19.79 -7.77 13.46
C PRO A 436 18.37 -8.33 13.24
N GLU A 437 18.20 -9.60 13.58
CA GLU A 437 16.90 -10.26 13.52
C GLU A 437 16.00 -9.72 14.63
N VAL A 438 14.83 -9.18 14.27
CA VAL A 438 13.87 -8.58 15.21
C VAL A 438 12.43 -9.03 14.97
N ARG A 439 12.21 -10.05 14.12
CA ARG A 439 10.89 -10.57 13.80
C ARG A 439 10.35 -11.48 14.91
N LYS A 440 9.07 -11.30 15.24
CA LYS A 440 8.40 -11.98 16.37
C LYS A 440 8.46 -13.51 16.31
N HIS A 441 8.49 -14.07 15.11
CA HIS A 441 8.47 -15.52 14.90
C HIS A 441 9.85 -16.19 15.02
N PHE A 442 10.94 -15.41 15.13
CA PHE A 442 12.29 -15.95 15.31
C PHE A 442 12.64 -16.05 16.80
N VAL A 443 13.15 -17.21 17.20
CA VAL A 443 13.67 -17.47 18.55
C VAL A 443 14.91 -16.59 18.78
N GLU A 444 15.03 -16.01 19.98
CA GLU A 444 16.14 -15.09 20.35
C GLU A 444 16.24 -13.82 19.48
N SER A 445 15.13 -13.39 18.87
CA SER A 445 15.08 -12.11 18.13
C SER A 445 15.19 -10.90 19.07
N GLU A 446 15.83 -9.84 18.58
CA GLU A 446 16.02 -8.56 19.30
C GLU A 446 14.82 -7.61 19.12
N TYR A 447 14.86 -6.46 19.78
CA TYR A 447 13.93 -5.35 19.53
C TYR A 447 14.48 -4.41 18.45
N VAL A 448 13.60 -3.61 17.84
CA VAL A 448 13.96 -2.62 16.81
C VAL A 448 14.90 -1.53 17.36
N ASP A 449 15.04 -1.40 18.69
CA ASP A 449 16.06 -0.58 19.36
C ASP A 449 17.49 -0.82 18.83
N SER A 450 17.78 -2.01 18.31
CA SER A 450 19.09 -2.37 17.74
C SER A 450 19.38 -1.69 16.39
N TYR A 451 18.35 -1.14 15.73
CA TYR A 451 18.49 -0.55 14.40
C TYR A 451 19.12 0.85 14.47
N PRO A 452 20.01 1.22 13.52
CA PRO A 452 20.63 2.54 13.46
C PRO A 452 19.67 3.57 12.84
N LEU A 453 18.53 3.77 13.48
CA LEU A 453 17.46 4.65 13.00
C LEU A 453 17.90 6.12 12.99
N VAL A 454 17.64 6.81 11.89
CA VAL A 454 18.17 8.17 11.61
C VAL A 454 17.74 9.20 12.66
N TRP A 455 16.56 9.03 13.28
CA TRP A 455 16.14 9.91 14.37
C TRP A 455 17.08 9.88 15.58
N ASN A 456 17.83 8.79 15.80
CA ASN A 456 18.88 8.74 16.82
C ASN A 456 20.03 9.67 16.48
N ASN A 457 20.40 9.80 15.19
CA ASN A 457 21.39 10.77 14.74
C ASN A 457 20.90 12.20 15.01
N PHE A 458 19.64 12.51 14.69
CA PHE A 458 19.03 13.80 14.98
C PHE A 458 18.97 14.10 16.49
N ALA A 459 18.52 13.15 17.30
CA ALA A 459 18.47 13.30 18.77
C ALA A 459 19.86 13.55 19.36
N SER A 460 20.90 12.84 18.89
CA SER A 460 22.29 13.04 19.31
C SER A 460 22.84 14.44 18.99
N LYS A 461 22.25 15.10 17.98
CA LYS A 461 22.54 16.48 17.60
C LYS A 461 21.67 17.49 18.35
N GLY A 462 20.81 17.07 19.28
CA GLY A 462 19.97 17.98 20.07
C GLY A 462 18.68 18.40 19.37
N TYR A 463 18.21 17.62 18.39
CA TYR A 463 16.86 17.79 17.88
C TYR A 463 15.84 17.27 18.90
N ALA A 464 14.67 17.90 18.99
CA ALA A 464 13.47 17.23 19.49
C ALA A 464 13.01 16.22 18.44
N THR A 465 12.62 15.01 18.84
CA THR A 465 12.19 13.95 17.91
C THR A 465 10.74 13.50 18.15
N LEU A 466 10.03 13.23 17.05
CA LEU A 466 8.66 12.73 17.05
C LEU A 466 8.55 11.51 16.12
N TYR A 467 7.96 10.41 16.64
CA TYR A 467 7.46 9.30 15.84
C TYR A 467 5.96 9.10 16.10
N SER A 468 5.18 9.18 15.03
CA SER A 468 3.72 9.17 15.09
C SER A 468 3.13 8.28 13.99
N GLU A 469 2.37 7.27 14.36
CA GLU A 469 1.60 6.40 13.43
C GLU A 469 0.16 6.25 13.95
N ASP A 470 -0.82 5.91 13.10
CA ASP A 470 -2.25 5.93 13.45
C ASP A 470 -2.98 4.58 13.49
N GLU A 471 -2.35 3.49 13.06
CA GLU A 471 -2.96 2.16 13.03
C GLU A 471 -2.15 1.16 13.86
N PRO A 472 -2.48 0.97 15.16
CA PRO A 472 -1.67 0.18 16.08
C PRO A 472 -1.65 -1.32 15.75
N SER A 473 -2.65 -1.83 15.03
CA SER A 473 -2.78 -3.25 14.66
C SER A 473 -1.84 -3.68 13.54
N ILE A 474 -1.44 -2.76 12.66
CA ILE A 474 -0.51 -3.00 11.54
C ILE A 474 0.65 -1.99 11.52
N GLY A 475 1.05 -1.51 12.71
CA GLY A 475 2.12 -0.53 12.86
C GLY A 475 3.43 -0.99 12.23
N VAL A 476 4.20 -0.04 11.68
CA VAL A 476 5.39 -0.27 10.82
C VAL A 476 6.36 -1.26 11.47
N PHE A 477 6.61 -1.07 12.77
CA PHE A 477 7.58 -1.85 13.54
C PHE A 477 6.92 -2.84 14.48
N ASN A 478 5.60 -3.05 14.39
CA ASN A 478 4.85 -3.80 15.40
C ASN A 478 4.02 -4.95 14.82
N LEU A 479 3.73 -4.97 13.51
CA LEU A 479 3.01 -6.08 12.90
C LEU A 479 3.82 -7.38 12.99
N ARG A 480 4.96 -7.41 12.29
CA ARG A 480 5.84 -8.60 12.19
C ARG A 480 7.12 -8.50 13.03
N LEU A 481 7.46 -7.31 13.51
CA LEU A 481 8.67 -7.04 14.30
C LEU A 481 8.32 -6.89 15.78
N ASN A 482 9.29 -7.13 16.67
CA ASN A 482 9.13 -7.05 18.13
C ASN A 482 8.80 -5.64 18.66
N GLY A 483 8.69 -4.63 17.79
CA GLY A 483 8.53 -3.24 18.20
C GLY A 483 9.74 -2.72 18.94
N PHE A 484 9.50 -1.74 19.77
CA PHE A 484 10.52 -1.09 20.58
C PHE A 484 10.43 -1.56 22.03
N LEU A 485 11.58 -1.78 22.67
CA LEU A 485 11.66 -1.97 24.10
C LEU A 485 11.48 -0.62 24.82
N ARG A 486 12.15 0.43 24.31
CA ARG A 486 12.09 1.80 24.85
C ARG A 486 11.46 2.76 23.83
N PRO A 487 10.81 3.86 24.25
CA PRO A 487 10.29 4.85 23.31
C PRO A 487 11.37 5.31 22.31
N PRO A 488 11.15 5.20 20.99
CA PRO A 488 12.19 5.44 19.98
C PRO A 488 12.51 6.92 19.77
N THR A 489 11.64 7.82 20.24
CA THR A 489 11.74 9.27 20.09
C THR A 489 11.24 9.98 21.34
N ASP A 490 11.49 11.29 21.46
CA ASP A 490 11.02 12.07 22.61
C ASP A 490 9.49 12.06 22.69
N HIS A 491 8.81 12.09 21.55
CA HIS A 491 7.36 12.07 21.41
C HIS A 491 6.92 10.86 20.58
N TYR A 492 6.22 9.91 21.21
CA TYR A 492 5.84 8.64 20.58
C TYR A 492 4.34 8.39 20.71
N MET A 493 3.61 8.36 19.59
CA MET A 493 2.13 8.37 19.59
C MET A 493 1.47 7.03 19.90
N ARG A 494 2.20 5.91 19.81
CA ARG A 494 1.62 4.56 19.95
C ARG A 494 0.75 4.32 21.20
N PRO A 495 1.11 4.79 22.41
CA PRO A 495 0.27 4.60 23.61
C PRO A 495 -1.13 5.24 23.49
N PHE A 496 -1.24 6.37 22.80
CA PHE A 496 -2.54 7.00 22.52
C PHE A 496 -3.44 6.06 21.71
N TRP A 497 -2.88 5.51 20.63
CA TRP A 497 -3.63 4.63 19.74
C TRP A 497 -3.97 3.30 20.39
N GLN A 498 -3.09 2.73 21.20
CA GLN A 498 -3.42 1.52 21.99
C GLN A 498 -4.61 1.77 22.93
N ALA A 499 -4.55 2.85 23.72
CA ALA A 499 -5.64 3.21 24.63
C ALA A 499 -6.96 3.51 23.92
N LEU A 500 -6.91 4.15 22.75
CA LEU A 500 -8.07 4.44 21.92
C LEU A 500 -8.60 3.17 21.24
N TRP A 501 -7.72 2.28 20.78
CA TRP A 501 -8.06 1.02 20.10
C TRP A 501 -8.94 0.12 20.97
N GLU A 502 -8.60 0.03 22.25
CA GLU A 502 -9.33 -0.74 23.27
C GLU A 502 -10.58 -0.01 23.80
N SER A 503 -10.82 1.23 23.39
CA SER A 503 -11.89 2.05 23.97
C SER A 503 -13.29 1.74 23.39
N PRO A 504 -14.35 1.73 24.23
CA PRO A 504 -15.73 1.64 23.75
C PRO A 504 -16.09 2.77 22.77
N VAL A 505 -15.60 3.99 23.01
CA VAL A 505 -15.91 5.15 22.14
C VAL A 505 -15.44 4.93 20.70
N ARG A 506 -14.28 4.29 20.47
CA ARG A 506 -13.85 3.93 19.11
C ARG A 506 -14.75 2.83 18.54
N ARG A 507 -14.95 1.74 19.30
CA ARG A 507 -15.75 0.58 18.86
C ARG A 507 -17.17 0.96 18.45
N ASP A 508 -17.77 1.91 19.16
CA ASP A 508 -19.14 2.35 18.95
C ASP A 508 -19.25 3.50 17.92
N SER A 509 -18.12 3.96 17.37
CA SER A 509 -18.06 5.02 16.37
C SER A 509 -18.09 4.48 14.93
N PRO A 510 -18.53 5.29 13.95
CA PRO A 510 -18.35 4.97 12.54
C PRO A 510 -16.87 4.74 12.21
N ARG A 511 -16.61 3.93 11.18
CA ARG A 511 -15.26 3.72 10.65
C ARG A 511 -14.56 5.05 10.36
N TYR A 512 -13.28 5.16 10.72
CA TYR A 512 -12.43 6.35 10.65
C TYR A 512 -12.78 7.50 11.61
N CYS A 513 -13.66 7.25 12.59
CA CYS A 513 -14.03 8.22 13.60
C CYS A 513 -13.82 7.66 15.00
N THR A 514 -13.53 8.55 15.94
CA THR A 514 -13.67 8.30 17.38
C THR A 514 -14.51 9.41 17.98
N GLY A 515 -15.73 9.08 18.38
CA GLY A 515 -16.75 10.05 18.74
C GLY A 515 -17.05 10.99 17.57
N ASN A 516 -16.67 12.26 17.72
CA ASN A 516 -16.87 13.30 16.72
C ASN A 516 -15.61 13.69 15.95
N VAL A 517 -14.49 13.01 16.20
CA VAL A 517 -13.19 13.35 15.63
C VAL A 517 -12.84 12.32 14.57
N PRO A 518 -12.62 12.72 13.31
CA PRO A 518 -11.97 11.87 12.33
C PRO A 518 -10.58 11.47 12.84
N ASN A 519 -10.25 10.18 12.81
CA ASN A 519 -9.04 9.67 13.45
C ASN A 519 -7.76 10.35 12.92
N HIS A 520 -7.67 10.61 11.60
CA HIS A 520 -6.53 11.31 10.99
C HIS A 520 -6.26 12.70 11.57
N VAL A 521 -7.28 13.37 12.15
CA VAL A 521 -7.12 14.69 12.78
C VAL A 521 -6.25 14.61 14.03
N TYR A 522 -6.24 13.50 14.77
CA TYR A 522 -5.31 13.32 15.90
C TYR A 522 -3.86 13.31 15.41
N LEU A 523 -3.59 12.59 14.32
CA LEU A 523 -2.26 12.48 13.72
C LEU A 523 -1.74 13.84 13.20
N LEU A 524 -2.60 14.58 12.49
CA LEU A 524 -2.30 15.92 12.00
C LEU A 524 -2.07 16.91 13.14
N ASN A 525 -2.94 16.92 14.15
CA ASN A 525 -2.82 17.84 15.29
C ASN A 525 -1.57 17.58 16.13
N TYR A 526 -1.22 16.31 16.37
CA TYR A 526 -0.02 15.99 17.14
C TYR A 526 1.25 16.44 16.40
N THR A 527 1.30 16.22 15.08
CA THR A 527 2.39 16.71 14.21
C THR A 527 2.46 18.24 14.21
N LYS A 528 1.32 18.92 14.06
CA LYS A 528 1.23 20.39 14.07
C LYS A 528 1.70 20.97 15.41
N GLU A 529 1.17 20.48 16.53
CA GLU A 529 1.50 20.94 17.88
C GLU A 529 2.99 20.76 18.17
N PHE A 530 3.63 19.69 17.68
CA PHE A 530 5.06 19.48 17.83
C PHE A 530 5.90 20.66 17.30
N PHE A 531 5.55 21.18 16.12
CA PHE A 531 6.22 22.33 15.54
C PHE A 531 5.96 23.62 16.30
N VAL A 532 4.73 23.80 16.79
CA VAL A 532 4.34 24.97 17.59
C VAL A 532 5.05 25.00 18.93
N LYS A 533 5.09 23.88 19.64
CA LYS A 533 5.59 23.80 21.03
C LYS A 533 7.12 23.80 21.13
N TYR A 534 7.79 23.31 20.09
CA TYR A 534 9.25 23.35 19.96
C TYR A 534 9.72 24.42 18.97
N ALA A 535 9.06 25.58 18.91
CA ALA A 535 9.39 26.65 17.97
C ALA A 535 10.89 27.00 17.97
N ASN A 536 11.51 27.11 19.15
CA ASN A 536 12.91 27.54 19.35
C ASN A 536 13.92 26.38 19.43
N VAL A 537 13.54 25.19 18.96
CA VAL A 537 14.36 23.97 19.03
C VAL A 537 14.37 23.31 17.65
N SER A 538 15.50 22.78 17.19
CA SER A 538 15.53 22.02 15.94
C SER A 538 14.68 20.74 16.07
N LYS A 539 13.87 20.44 15.05
CA LYS A 539 12.83 19.39 15.11
C LYS A 539 13.04 18.32 14.04
N PHE A 540 12.89 17.06 14.40
CA PHE A 540 12.79 15.94 13.46
C PHE A 540 11.49 15.17 13.74
N ALA A 541 10.53 15.29 12.83
CA ALA A 541 9.25 14.61 12.91
C ALA A 541 9.13 13.56 11.81
N PHE A 542 8.80 12.34 12.22
CA PHE A 542 8.40 11.25 11.34
C PHE A 542 6.97 10.83 11.68
N THR A 543 6.04 11.18 10.79
CA THR A 543 4.62 10.86 10.92
C THR A 543 4.21 9.95 9.76
N PHE A 544 3.45 8.89 10.03
CA PHE A 544 3.04 7.91 9.02
C PHE A 544 1.58 7.49 9.23
N GLY A 545 0.71 7.77 8.26
CA GLY A 545 -0.72 7.40 8.34
C GLY A 545 -1.03 6.17 7.49
N SER A 546 -1.61 5.14 8.11
CA SER A 546 -1.98 3.87 7.47
C SER A 546 -3.49 3.64 7.43
N GLU A 547 -4.25 4.09 8.43
CA GLU A 547 -5.67 3.73 8.62
C GLU A 547 -6.54 3.98 7.36
N LEU A 548 -6.37 5.15 6.73
CA LEU A 548 -7.21 5.56 5.61
C LEU A 548 -6.88 4.85 4.29
N THR A 549 -5.62 4.47 4.06
CA THR A 549 -5.14 4.18 2.70
C THR A 549 -4.57 2.79 2.49
N HIS A 550 -4.25 2.04 3.55
CA HIS A 550 -3.61 0.72 3.47
C HIS A 550 -4.40 -0.28 2.60
N TRP A 551 -5.72 -0.39 2.82
CA TRP A 551 -6.56 -1.37 2.11
C TRP A 551 -7.16 -0.84 0.80
N ASP A 552 -7.50 0.45 0.77
CA ASP A 552 -8.13 1.15 -0.33
C ASP A 552 -7.59 2.58 -0.35
N ASN A 553 -7.21 3.10 -1.51
CA ASN A 553 -6.73 4.47 -1.64
C ASN A 553 -7.86 5.51 -1.59
N ASN A 554 -9.12 5.11 -1.81
CA ASN A 554 -10.23 6.05 -1.89
C ASN A 554 -10.48 6.89 -0.61
N PRO A 555 -10.42 6.32 0.61
CA PRO A 555 -10.60 7.10 1.85
C PRO A 555 -9.50 8.13 2.11
N GLY A 556 -8.38 8.12 1.37
CA GLY A 556 -7.40 9.21 1.37
C GLY A 556 -8.00 10.58 1.00
N GLU A 557 -9.19 10.59 0.38
CA GLU A 557 -9.95 11.82 0.14
C GLU A 557 -10.37 12.55 1.42
N TYR A 558 -10.53 11.83 2.55
CA TYR A 558 -10.96 12.43 3.81
C TYR A 558 -9.91 13.33 4.45
N ILE A 559 -8.63 13.07 4.21
CA ILE A 559 -7.54 13.83 4.80
C ILE A 559 -7.13 15.02 3.91
N ASP A 560 -7.47 15.06 2.62
CA ASP A 560 -6.96 16.06 1.65
C ASP A 560 -7.15 17.52 2.09
N ALA A 561 -8.33 17.87 2.62
CA ALA A 561 -8.60 19.24 3.07
C ALA A 561 -7.87 19.58 4.38
N ASP A 562 -7.91 18.68 5.36
CA ASP A 562 -7.32 18.89 6.69
C ASP A 562 -5.79 18.91 6.62
N PHE A 563 -5.21 18.18 5.67
CA PHE A 563 -3.77 18.17 5.46
C PHE A 563 -3.28 19.50 4.88
N VAL A 564 -4.01 20.07 3.92
CA VAL A 564 -3.76 21.44 3.43
C VAL A 564 -3.90 22.45 4.57
N GLU A 565 -4.94 22.34 5.41
CA GLU A 565 -5.13 23.23 6.56
C GLU A 565 -3.93 23.18 7.53
N MET A 566 -3.41 21.99 7.82
CA MET A 566 -2.21 21.84 8.65
C MET A 566 -1.00 22.54 8.03
N PHE A 567 -0.73 22.32 6.72
CA PHE A 567 0.39 22.97 6.05
C PHE A 567 0.23 24.49 5.97
N GLU A 568 -0.98 24.97 5.68
CA GLU A 568 -1.26 26.41 5.68
C GLU A 568 -1.02 27.04 7.05
N TYR A 569 -1.46 26.39 8.12
CA TYR A 569 -1.24 26.86 9.48
C TYR A 569 0.26 26.95 9.78
N LEU A 570 1.01 25.88 9.49
CA LEU A 570 2.46 25.84 9.74
C LEU A 570 3.22 26.85 8.87
N HIS A 571 2.83 27.01 7.61
CA HIS A 571 3.44 27.95 6.68
C HIS A 571 3.18 29.41 7.10
N LYS A 572 1.90 29.79 7.32
CA LYS A 572 1.52 31.15 7.74
C LYS A 572 2.11 31.54 9.10
N GLY A 573 2.31 30.56 9.98
CA GLY A 573 2.95 30.75 11.29
C GLY A 573 4.48 30.83 11.25
N GLY A 574 5.12 30.70 10.08
CA GLY A 574 6.59 30.72 9.96
C GLY A 574 7.28 29.42 10.42
N PHE A 575 6.52 28.39 10.81
CA PHE A 575 7.07 27.11 11.27
C PHE A 575 7.74 26.30 10.15
N LEU A 576 7.47 26.65 8.88
CA LEU A 576 8.07 25.99 7.71
C LEU A 576 9.26 26.76 7.11
N ASP A 577 9.58 27.97 7.58
CA ASP A 577 10.60 28.84 6.97
C ASP A 577 12.00 28.22 6.95
N ASN A 578 12.32 27.46 8.00
CA ASN A 578 13.56 26.68 8.14
C ASN A 578 13.28 25.18 8.26
N THR A 579 12.30 24.66 7.51
CA THR A 579 11.89 23.25 7.57
C THR A 579 11.94 22.56 6.21
N PHE A 580 12.64 21.44 6.12
CA PHE A 580 12.46 20.49 5.02
C PHE A 580 11.14 19.77 5.21
N VAL A 581 10.20 19.98 4.28
CA VAL A 581 8.91 19.27 4.27
C VAL A 581 9.03 18.11 3.29
N ILE A 582 8.95 16.89 3.80
CA ILE A 582 9.06 15.65 3.02
C ILE A 582 7.72 14.92 3.10
N VAL A 583 6.95 14.95 2.02
CA VAL A 583 5.70 14.18 1.93
C VAL A 583 5.92 12.97 1.04
N PHE A 584 5.63 11.78 1.56
CA PHE A 584 5.99 10.52 0.92
C PHE A 584 4.92 9.44 1.06
N ALA A 585 5.15 8.31 0.40
CA ALA A 585 4.51 7.04 0.65
C ALA A 585 5.57 5.93 0.64
N ASP A 586 5.27 4.81 1.28
CA ASP A 586 6.11 3.61 1.31
C ASP A 586 6.05 2.83 -0.02
N HIS A 587 4.84 2.62 -0.53
CA HIS A 587 4.52 2.00 -1.82
C HIS A 587 3.17 2.52 -2.34
N GLY A 588 2.77 2.10 -3.54
CA GLY A 588 1.39 2.28 -4.02
C GLY A 588 0.47 1.12 -3.62
N ALA A 589 -0.72 1.03 -4.23
CA ALA A 589 -1.74 0.06 -3.79
C ALA A 589 -1.33 -1.41 -4.03
N ARG A 590 -1.30 -2.21 -2.95
CA ARG A 590 -1.01 -3.66 -2.99
C ARG A 590 -2.26 -4.54 -3.08
N TYR A 591 -3.38 -4.09 -2.51
CA TYR A 591 -4.58 -4.92 -2.32
C TYR A 591 -5.78 -4.52 -3.20
N SER A 592 -5.70 -3.42 -3.94
CA SER A 592 -6.84 -2.90 -4.72
C SER A 592 -6.94 -3.51 -6.12
N ARG A 593 -8.11 -3.39 -6.76
CA ARG A 593 -8.32 -3.79 -8.18
C ARG A 593 -7.30 -3.15 -9.13
N VAL A 594 -6.79 -1.96 -8.78
CA VAL A 594 -5.72 -1.27 -9.52
C VAL A 594 -4.52 -2.19 -9.71
N ARG A 595 -4.13 -2.93 -8.66
CA ARG A 595 -2.92 -3.77 -8.63
C ARG A 595 -2.93 -4.94 -9.62
N LYS A 596 -4.11 -5.33 -10.12
CA LYS A 596 -4.26 -6.38 -11.14
C LYS A 596 -3.85 -5.89 -12.54
N THR A 597 -3.71 -4.59 -12.75
CA THR A 597 -3.34 -3.99 -14.03
C THR A 597 -1.84 -3.73 -14.14
N ILE A 598 -1.32 -3.64 -15.36
CA ILE A 598 0.08 -3.28 -15.60
C ILE A 598 0.41 -1.89 -15.04
N GLN A 599 -0.49 -0.93 -15.22
CA GLN A 599 -0.34 0.41 -14.65
C GLN A 599 -0.30 0.35 -13.13
N GLY A 600 -1.21 -0.38 -12.48
CA GLY A 600 -1.21 -0.52 -11.03
C GLY A 600 0.02 -1.20 -10.45
N LYS A 601 0.57 -2.21 -11.15
CA LYS A 601 1.87 -2.80 -10.83
C LYS A 601 2.99 -1.77 -10.82
N MET A 602 2.99 -0.87 -11.79
CA MET A 602 4.02 0.17 -11.87
C MET A 602 3.78 1.28 -10.85
N GLU A 603 2.52 1.67 -10.62
CA GLU A 603 2.13 2.63 -9.59
C GLU A 603 2.46 2.15 -8.17
N GLU A 604 2.33 0.84 -7.88
CA GLU A 604 2.81 0.23 -6.62
C GLU A 604 4.29 0.54 -6.37
N ARG A 605 5.09 0.51 -7.42
CA ARG A 605 6.55 0.71 -7.36
C ARG A 605 6.97 2.18 -7.43
N LEU A 606 6.03 3.09 -7.69
CA LEU A 606 6.25 4.54 -7.84
C LEU A 606 5.40 5.33 -6.82
N PRO A 607 5.69 5.16 -5.51
CA PRO A 607 5.03 5.92 -4.45
C PRO A 607 5.26 7.43 -4.57
N MET A 608 4.41 8.19 -3.88
CA MET A 608 4.64 9.63 -3.71
C MET A 608 5.97 9.88 -3.00
N MET A 609 6.72 10.86 -3.50
CA MET A 609 7.86 11.44 -2.80
C MET A 609 7.98 12.89 -3.23
N SER A 610 8.01 13.79 -2.26
CA SER A 610 8.18 15.21 -2.50
C SER A 610 9.01 15.86 -1.42
N ILE A 611 9.83 16.84 -1.80
CA ILE A 611 10.70 17.57 -0.88
C ILE A 611 10.56 19.08 -1.13
N ALA A 612 10.06 19.81 -0.15
CA ALA A 612 10.18 21.27 -0.08
C ALA A 612 11.45 21.62 0.69
N MET A 613 12.34 22.39 0.04
CA MET A 613 13.56 22.90 0.66
C MET A 613 13.34 24.32 1.20
N PRO A 614 13.80 24.65 2.42
CA PRO A 614 13.74 26.01 2.98
C PRO A 614 14.25 27.05 1.98
N LYS A 615 13.55 28.19 1.89
CA LYS A 615 13.87 29.26 0.93
C LYS A 615 15.32 29.74 1.09
N GLN A 616 15.73 30.01 2.33
CA GLN A 616 17.10 30.46 2.62
C GLN A 616 18.16 29.44 2.21
N ILE A 617 17.90 28.14 2.38
CA ILE A 617 18.84 27.08 1.94
C ILE A 617 18.92 27.03 0.41
N ARG A 618 17.79 27.20 -0.30
CA ARG A 618 17.79 27.27 -1.77
C ARG A 618 18.64 28.43 -2.29
N GLU A 619 18.55 29.58 -1.63
CA GLU A 619 19.27 30.81 -1.99
C GLU A 619 20.76 30.73 -1.64
N ASN A 620 21.09 30.19 -0.46
CA ASN A 620 22.47 30.07 0.02
C ASN A 620 23.23 28.90 -0.65
N TYR A 621 22.52 27.86 -1.10
CA TYR A 621 23.10 26.65 -1.70
C TYR A 621 22.46 26.31 -3.06
N PRO A 622 22.58 27.17 -4.08
CA PRO A 622 21.89 27.01 -5.36
C PRO A 622 22.28 25.73 -6.12
N LEU A 623 23.50 25.23 -5.91
CA LEU A 623 23.95 23.95 -6.49
C LEU A 623 23.13 22.77 -5.94
N LEU A 624 22.91 22.71 -4.61
CA LEU A 624 22.14 21.64 -3.97
C LEU A 624 20.68 21.68 -4.44
N TRP A 625 20.11 22.87 -4.55
CA TRP A 625 18.76 23.06 -5.10
C TRP A 625 18.66 22.61 -6.56
N ARG A 626 19.67 22.92 -7.39
CA ARG A 626 19.73 22.46 -8.78
C ARG A 626 19.79 20.94 -8.87
N ASN A 627 20.61 20.29 -8.04
CA ASN A 627 20.76 18.85 -8.04
C ASN A 627 19.46 18.16 -7.60
N LEU A 628 18.82 18.66 -6.53
CA LEU A 628 17.53 18.16 -6.07
C LEU A 628 16.49 18.14 -7.20
N LYS A 629 16.36 19.26 -7.94
CA LYS A 629 15.45 19.34 -9.09
C LYS A 629 15.84 18.40 -10.23
N ARG A 630 17.12 18.27 -10.54
CA ARG A 630 17.63 17.38 -11.61
C ARG A 630 17.52 15.89 -11.27
N ASN A 631 17.31 15.55 -10.01
CA ASN A 631 17.15 14.17 -9.57
C ASN A 631 15.68 13.74 -9.54
N ALA A 632 14.73 14.67 -9.76
CA ALA A 632 13.29 14.40 -9.72
C ALA A 632 12.87 13.31 -10.71
N ASP A 633 13.46 13.27 -11.89
CA ASP A 633 13.18 12.33 -12.97
C ASP A 633 14.17 11.14 -13.02
N LYS A 634 15.15 11.10 -12.12
CA LYS A 634 16.14 10.01 -12.08
C LYS A 634 15.69 8.87 -11.20
N LEU A 635 16.28 7.68 -11.42
CA LEU A 635 16.05 6.53 -10.57
C LEU A 635 16.60 6.83 -9.17
N VAL A 636 15.70 7.04 -8.22
CA VAL A 636 16.02 7.30 -6.81
C VAL A 636 15.25 6.34 -5.90
N THR A 637 15.77 6.06 -4.72
CA THR A 637 15.30 5.01 -3.82
C THR A 637 15.23 5.48 -2.37
N PRO A 638 14.60 4.71 -1.46
CA PRO A 638 14.70 4.94 -0.02
C PRO A 638 16.13 5.16 0.50
N PHE A 639 17.14 4.47 -0.05
CA PHE A 639 18.54 4.66 0.35
C PHE A 639 19.05 6.08 0.06
N ASP A 640 18.61 6.69 -1.04
CA ASP A 640 18.98 8.06 -1.39
C ASP A 640 18.34 9.08 -0.44
N ILE A 641 17.14 8.79 0.06
CA ILE A 641 16.47 9.59 1.09
C ILE A 641 17.26 9.53 2.39
N HIS A 642 17.70 8.34 2.81
CA HIS A 642 18.57 8.19 3.98
C HIS A 642 19.84 9.04 3.85
N GLU A 643 20.56 8.88 2.73
CA GLU A 643 21.78 9.66 2.46
C GLU A 643 21.49 11.16 2.44
N THR A 644 20.32 11.58 1.97
CA THR A 644 19.90 12.99 2.00
C THR A 644 19.72 13.51 3.43
N LEU A 645 19.06 12.74 4.30
CA LEU A 645 18.88 13.11 5.72
C LEU A 645 20.24 13.24 6.43
N ILE A 646 21.14 12.28 6.21
CA ILE A 646 22.50 12.31 6.76
C ILE A 646 23.30 13.49 6.20
N ASN A 647 23.17 13.80 4.91
CA ASN A 647 23.88 14.89 4.26
C ASN A 647 23.47 16.27 4.83
N ILE A 648 22.16 16.49 5.04
CA ILE A 648 21.64 17.77 5.56
C ILE A 648 22.08 18.03 7.01
N LEU A 649 22.37 16.99 7.81
CA LEU A 649 22.94 17.18 9.15
C LEU A 649 24.30 17.90 9.15
N ASN A 650 24.97 18.06 7.99
CA ASN A 650 26.24 18.74 7.86
C ASN A 650 26.39 19.54 6.56
N LEU A 651 25.44 20.45 6.28
CA LEU A 651 25.44 21.31 5.08
C LEU A 651 26.73 22.12 4.89
N SER A 652 27.36 22.57 5.98
CA SER A 652 28.56 23.43 5.95
C SER A 652 29.78 22.81 5.28
N ARG A 653 29.83 21.48 5.13
CA ARG A 653 30.99 20.78 4.52
C ARG A 653 30.89 20.58 3.00
N LYS A 654 29.77 20.95 2.36
CA LYS A 654 29.49 20.46 1.00
C LYS A 654 29.02 21.55 0.04
N SER A 655 29.99 22.05 -0.74
CA SER A 655 29.81 22.78 -2.00
C SER A 655 30.56 22.11 -3.17
N LYS A 656 31.00 20.86 -3.01
CA LYS A 656 31.85 20.17 -3.98
C LYS A 656 31.04 19.17 -4.82
N VAL A 657 31.37 19.10 -6.11
CA VAL A 657 30.90 18.03 -6.99
C VAL A 657 31.51 16.72 -6.50
N HIS A 658 30.66 15.80 -6.01
CA HIS A 658 31.11 14.46 -5.70
C HIS A 658 31.24 13.66 -7.00
N SER A 659 32.47 13.27 -7.34
CA SER A 659 32.73 12.28 -8.38
C SER A 659 32.93 10.93 -7.71
N PHE A 660 32.09 9.97 -8.09
CA PHE A 660 32.17 8.61 -7.57
C PHE A 660 33.01 7.76 -8.51
N THR A 661 34.03 7.08 -7.99
CA THR A 661 34.75 6.03 -8.73
C THR A 661 33.85 4.82 -9.02
N THR A 662 32.93 4.56 -8.10
CA THR A 662 31.92 3.50 -8.15
C THR A 662 30.61 4.08 -7.66
N ILE A 663 29.53 3.96 -8.43
CA ILE A 663 28.21 4.51 -8.08
C ILE A 663 27.70 3.79 -6.80
N PRO A 664 27.52 4.49 -5.67
CA PRO A 664 27.05 3.87 -4.44
C PRO A 664 25.54 3.57 -4.53
N ARG A 665 25.08 2.60 -3.71
CA ARG A 665 23.65 2.22 -3.67
C ARG A 665 22.74 3.35 -3.23
N GLY A 666 23.23 4.24 -2.36
CA GLY A 666 22.55 5.43 -1.87
C GLY A 666 23.38 6.65 -2.22
N ILE A 667 22.73 7.66 -2.79
CA ILE A 667 23.31 8.94 -3.18
C ILE A 667 22.40 10.03 -2.62
N SER A 668 22.96 10.99 -1.89
CA SER A 668 22.17 12.14 -1.44
C SER A 668 21.54 12.84 -2.63
N LEU A 669 20.25 13.18 -2.53
CA LEU A 669 19.53 13.91 -3.56
C LEU A 669 20.00 15.37 -3.70
N LEU A 670 20.89 15.82 -2.82
CA LEU A 670 21.60 17.10 -2.93
C LEU A 670 22.85 17.00 -3.82
N ASP A 671 23.28 15.78 -4.13
CA ASP A 671 24.33 15.46 -5.10
C ASP A 671 23.70 15.03 -6.43
N GLU A 672 24.45 15.08 -7.53
CA GLU A 672 23.91 14.66 -8.83
C GLU A 672 23.84 13.13 -8.91
N VAL A 673 22.62 12.58 -9.01
CA VAL A 673 22.43 11.14 -9.27
C VAL A 673 22.78 10.88 -10.74
N PRO A 674 23.61 9.87 -11.08
CA PRO A 674 23.95 9.58 -12.47
C PRO A 674 22.73 9.14 -13.29
N ALA A 675 22.59 9.66 -14.50
CA ALA A 675 21.48 9.33 -15.38
C ALA A 675 21.56 7.89 -15.93
N ASN A 676 22.75 7.30 -15.95
CA ASN A 676 23.02 5.91 -16.31
C ASN A 676 22.94 4.93 -15.11
N ARG A 677 22.42 5.36 -13.95
CA ARG A 677 22.21 4.49 -12.80
C ARG A 677 21.16 3.42 -13.14
N THR A 678 21.54 2.15 -12.98
CA THR A 678 20.66 1.01 -13.20
C THR A 678 20.00 0.55 -11.90
N CYS A 679 18.93 -0.24 -11.99
CA CYS A 679 18.31 -0.88 -10.82
C CYS A 679 19.30 -1.74 -10.03
N LEU A 680 20.22 -2.44 -10.70
CA LEU A 680 21.27 -3.22 -10.04
C LEU A 680 22.20 -2.33 -9.22
N MET A 681 22.66 -1.20 -9.78
CA MET A 681 23.49 -0.22 -9.04
C MET A 681 22.73 0.39 -7.85
N ALA A 682 21.42 0.55 -7.98
CA ALA A 682 20.54 1.03 -6.92
C ALA A 682 20.12 -0.06 -5.92
N HIS A 683 20.59 -1.30 -6.08
CA HIS A 683 20.20 -2.47 -5.28
C HIS A 683 18.67 -2.72 -5.26
N ILE A 684 18.03 -2.50 -6.41
CA ILE A 684 16.61 -2.80 -6.61
C ILE A 684 16.52 -4.16 -7.30
N ASP A 685 15.87 -5.13 -6.65
CA ASP A 685 15.59 -6.39 -7.30
C ASP A 685 14.74 -6.19 -8.56
N MET A 686 14.98 -7.02 -9.57
CA MET A 686 14.36 -6.83 -10.88
C MET A 686 12.83 -6.79 -10.85
N HIS A 687 12.19 -7.50 -9.92
CA HIS A 687 10.74 -7.47 -9.77
C HIS A 687 10.18 -6.20 -9.12
N TRP A 688 11.04 -5.35 -8.53
CA TRP A 688 10.71 -4.01 -8.03
C TRP A 688 11.17 -2.89 -8.98
N CYS A 689 12.01 -3.21 -9.96
CA CYS A 689 12.55 -2.26 -10.93
C CYS A 689 11.51 -1.78 -11.94
N THR A 690 11.24 -0.46 -11.98
CA THR A 690 10.32 0.15 -12.96
C THR A 690 11.01 0.62 -14.24
N CYS A 691 12.32 0.48 -14.35
CA CYS A 691 13.01 0.77 -15.61
C CYS A 691 12.53 -0.22 -16.68
N MET A 692 12.03 0.33 -17.78
CA MET A 692 11.48 -0.44 -18.90
C MET A 692 12.62 -1.14 -19.65
N LYS A 693 12.35 -2.38 -20.08
CA LYS A 693 13.19 -3.03 -21.09
C LYS A 693 12.91 -2.40 -22.44
N GLN A 694 13.98 -2.10 -23.15
CA GLN A 694 13.96 -1.58 -24.51
C GLN A 694 14.26 -2.72 -25.48
N LEU A 695 13.34 -2.97 -26.41
CA LEU A 695 13.54 -3.93 -27.48
C LEU A 695 13.50 -3.18 -28.81
N GLU A 696 14.65 -3.08 -29.49
CA GLU A 696 14.69 -2.55 -30.85
C GLU A 696 13.82 -3.39 -31.78
N LEU A 697 13.00 -2.68 -32.56
CA LEU A 697 12.10 -3.26 -33.55
C LEU A 697 12.53 -2.87 -34.96
N ASP A 698 12.23 -3.75 -35.91
CA ASP A 698 12.42 -3.45 -37.32
C ASP A 698 11.46 -2.33 -37.75
N VAL A 699 11.94 -1.43 -38.60
CA VAL A 699 11.13 -0.34 -39.17
C VAL A 699 9.93 -0.86 -39.96
N THR A 700 9.96 -2.11 -40.43
CA THR A 700 8.87 -2.76 -41.16
C THR A 700 7.83 -3.44 -40.25
N ASP A 701 8.02 -3.42 -38.93
CA ASP A 701 7.04 -3.98 -38.00
C ASP A 701 5.67 -3.30 -38.15
N THR A 702 4.61 -4.11 -38.20
CA THR A 702 3.25 -3.61 -38.47
C THR A 702 2.74 -2.66 -37.38
N ASN A 703 3.07 -2.90 -36.12
CA ASN A 703 2.64 -2.04 -35.01
C ASN A 703 3.47 -0.77 -34.92
N VAL A 704 4.75 -0.84 -35.32
CA VAL A 704 5.58 0.35 -35.52
C VAL A 704 4.98 1.24 -36.61
N GLN A 705 4.64 0.69 -37.77
CA GLN A 705 4.03 1.46 -38.86
C GLN A 705 2.66 2.06 -38.48
N LYS A 706 1.82 1.30 -37.77
CA LYS A 706 0.56 1.83 -37.23
C LYS A 706 0.78 2.94 -36.19
N SER A 707 1.81 2.81 -35.36
CA SER A 707 2.21 3.85 -34.38
C SER A 707 2.67 5.13 -35.09
N VAL A 708 3.43 5.01 -36.17
CA VAL A 708 3.84 6.14 -37.02
C VAL A 708 2.61 6.85 -37.59
N ASN A 709 1.66 6.11 -38.14
CA ASN A 709 0.43 6.69 -38.70
C ASN A 709 -0.39 7.40 -37.63
N ALA A 710 -0.64 6.73 -36.49
CA ALA A 710 -1.36 7.32 -35.37
C ALA A 710 -0.70 8.60 -34.86
N PHE A 711 0.64 8.66 -34.89
CA PHE A 711 1.40 9.84 -34.50
C PHE A 711 1.34 10.98 -35.51
N VAL A 712 1.47 10.70 -36.80
CA VAL A 712 1.28 11.74 -37.85
C VAL A 712 -0.14 12.30 -37.80
N ASP A 713 -1.14 11.42 -37.62
CA ASP A 713 -2.52 11.86 -37.43
C ASP A 713 -2.66 12.73 -36.17
N PHE A 714 -1.98 12.38 -35.08
CA PHE A 714 -1.93 13.21 -33.87
C PHE A 714 -1.34 14.60 -34.15
N LEU A 715 -0.16 14.68 -34.78
CA LEU A 715 0.48 15.97 -35.12
C LEU A 715 -0.46 16.86 -35.95
N ASN A 716 -1.14 16.25 -36.91
CA ASN A 716 -2.10 16.92 -37.78
C ASN A 716 -3.39 17.33 -37.05
N ARG A 717 -3.86 16.54 -36.08
CA ARG A 717 -5.01 16.94 -35.23
C ARG A 717 -4.70 18.19 -34.41
N GLN A 718 -3.48 18.36 -33.91
CA GLN A 718 -3.10 19.54 -33.11
C GLN A 718 -3.21 20.84 -33.91
N THR A 719 -2.84 20.83 -35.18
CA THR A 719 -2.93 22.01 -36.04
C THR A 719 -4.30 22.17 -36.72
N ARG A 720 -5.25 21.24 -36.50
CA ARG A 720 -6.58 21.27 -37.14
C ARG A 720 -7.33 22.60 -36.93
N PRO A 721 -7.36 23.21 -35.72
CA PRO A 721 -8.04 24.49 -35.51
C PRO A 721 -7.46 25.65 -36.33
N VAL A 722 -6.19 25.56 -36.72
CA VAL A 722 -5.43 26.58 -37.46
C VAL A 722 -4.92 26.03 -38.80
N ARG A 723 -5.57 25.02 -39.37
CA ARG A 723 -5.11 24.33 -40.58
C ARG A 723 -5.06 25.23 -41.83
N HIS A 724 -5.74 26.37 -41.80
CA HIS A 724 -5.63 27.39 -42.83
C HIS A 724 -4.27 28.11 -42.79
N LEU A 725 -3.58 28.13 -41.64
CA LEU A 725 -2.26 28.74 -41.45
C LEU A 725 -1.13 27.71 -41.53
N CYS A 726 -1.35 26.48 -41.07
CA CYS A 726 -0.33 25.43 -41.02
C CYS A 726 -0.51 24.40 -42.14
N GLU A 727 0.59 23.98 -42.76
CA GLU A 727 0.62 22.83 -43.67
C GLU A 727 0.32 21.50 -42.96
N GLU A 728 -0.17 20.55 -43.73
CA GLU A 728 -0.34 19.17 -43.28
C GLU A 728 1.01 18.45 -43.27
N LEU A 729 1.37 17.88 -42.11
CA LEU A 729 2.59 17.10 -41.98
C LEU A 729 2.38 15.69 -42.53
N ARG A 730 3.40 15.16 -43.18
CA ARG A 730 3.45 13.80 -43.71
C ARG A 730 4.66 13.07 -43.16
N PHE A 731 4.50 11.76 -42.94
CA PHE A 731 5.63 10.89 -42.64
C PHE A 731 6.68 10.96 -43.75
N LYS A 732 7.96 11.11 -43.38
CA LYS A 732 9.09 11.09 -44.33
C LYS A 732 9.93 9.83 -44.14
N SER A 733 10.37 9.57 -42.91
CA SER A 733 11.21 8.40 -42.60
C SER A 733 11.15 8.09 -41.11
N LEU A 734 11.30 6.81 -40.77
CA LEU A 734 11.43 6.34 -39.40
C LEU A 734 12.92 6.17 -39.10
N LEU A 735 13.39 6.77 -38.02
CA LEU A 735 14.80 6.72 -37.62
C LEU A 735 15.06 5.66 -36.56
N HIS A 736 14.13 5.51 -35.62
CA HIS A 736 14.28 4.63 -34.47
C HIS A 736 12.91 4.13 -33.99
N ALA A 737 12.83 2.87 -33.59
CA ALA A 737 11.62 2.27 -33.04
C ALA A 737 11.98 1.23 -31.97
N VAL A 738 11.39 1.37 -30.79
CA VAL A 738 11.63 0.50 -29.63
C VAL A 738 10.31 0.14 -28.97
N LEU A 739 10.15 -1.14 -28.65
CA LEU A 739 9.11 -1.61 -27.74
C LEU A 739 9.60 -1.45 -26.29
N LEU A 740 8.88 -0.60 -25.54
CA LEU A 740 9.06 -0.41 -24.11
C LEU A 740 8.09 -1.32 -23.38
N ILE A 741 8.64 -2.25 -22.60
CA ILE A 741 7.84 -3.15 -21.75
C ILE A 741 8.41 -3.21 -20.34
N PRO A 742 7.56 -3.39 -19.31
CA PRO A 742 8.04 -3.75 -17.99
C PRO A 742 8.81 -5.06 -18.08
N ASN A 743 9.75 -5.26 -17.15
CA ASN A 743 10.48 -6.51 -17.14
C ASN A 743 9.57 -7.70 -16.77
N GLU A 744 9.92 -8.89 -17.27
CA GLU A 744 9.15 -10.13 -17.09
C GLU A 744 8.82 -10.42 -15.62
N LYS A 745 9.73 -10.12 -14.68
CA LYS A 745 9.49 -10.39 -13.25
C LYS A 745 8.44 -9.46 -12.65
N VAL A 746 8.38 -8.19 -13.06
CA VAL A 746 7.28 -7.28 -12.68
C VAL A 746 5.94 -7.79 -13.20
N LEU A 747 5.90 -8.22 -14.46
CA LEU A 747 4.68 -8.74 -15.09
C LEU A 747 4.21 -10.05 -14.42
N MET A 748 5.13 -10.91 -13.99
CA MET A 748 4.81 -12.20 -13.37
C MET A 748 4.54 -12.11 -11.86
N PHE A 749 5.01 -11.07 -11.17
CA PHE A 749 4.82 -10.93 -9.72
C PHE A 749 3.33 -10.81 -9.35
N GLN A 750 2.82 -11.69 -8.50
CA GLN A 750 1.45 -11.68 -7.99
C GLN A 750 1.36 -11.04 -6.61
N LYS A 751 2.03 -11.64 -5.64
CA LYS A 751 2.13 -11.28 -4.22
C LYS A 751 3.39 -11.92 -3.64
N SER A 752 3.80 -11.56 -2.44
CA SER A 752 4.78 -12.36 -1.70
C SER A 752 4.18 -13.69 -1.23
N ILE A 753 4.99 -14.76 -1.19
CA ILE A 753 4.56 -16.10 -0.73
C ILE A 753 4.77 -16.30 0.76
N ASP A 754 5.65 -15.51 1.37
CA ASP A 754 6.04 -15.58 2.76
C ASP A 754 5.51 -14.38 3.55
N ASP A 755 5.25 -14.61 4.85
CA ASP A 755 4.74 -13.57 5.76
C ASP A 755 5.75 -12.42 5.96
N ASP A 756 7.03 -12.69 5.69
CA ASP A 756 8.11 -11.72 5.76
C ASP A 756 8.23 -10.84 4.52
N ASN A 757 7.45 -11.13 3.47
CA ASN A 757 7.46 -10.46 2.18
C ASN A 757 8.84 -10.41 1.48
N ARG A 758 9.67 -11.44 1.64
CA ARG A 758 11.02 -11.54 1.05
C ARG A 758 11.04 -12.33 -0.25
N HIS A 759 10.05 -13.20 -0.46
CA HIS A 759 9.97 -14.10 -1.60
C HIS A 759 8.73 -13.79 -2.44
N GLY A 760 8.94 -13.40 -3.69
CA GLY A 760 7.86 -13.13 -4.62
C GLY A 760 7.25 -14.39 -5.23
N ASN A 761 5.92 -14.43 -5.33
CA ASN A 761 5.22 -15.36 -6.21
C ASN A 761 5.23 -14.83 -7.65
N PHE A 762 5.76 -15.62 -8.58
CA PHE A 762 5.82 -15.28 -10.01
C PHE A 762 4.87 -16.11 -10.89
N SER A 763 3.79 -16.66 -10.32
CA SER A 763 2.80 -17.47 -11.06
C SER A 763 1.77 -16.65 -11.85
N SER A 764 1.85 -15.31 -11.86
CA SER A 764 0.84 -14.50 -12.55
C SER A 764 0.99 -14.62 -14.07
N HIS A 765 -0.05 -15.11 -14.73
CA HIS A 765 -0.23 -14.98 -16.17
C HIS A 765 -0.94 -13.66 -16.47
N ILE A 766 -0.21 -12.67 -16.98
CA ILE A 766 -0.79 -11.38 -17.36
C ILE A 766 -0.82 -11.26 -18.85
N ASN A 767 -2.04 -11.09 -19.38
CA ASN A 767 -2.23 -10.63 -20.74
C ASN A 767 -1.78 -9.18 -20.82
N VAL A 768 -0.87 -8.89 -21.75
CA VAL A 768 -0.38 -7.53 -21.93
C VAL A 768 -1.45 -6.74 -22.64
N ASP A 769 -2.33 -6.08 -21.87
CA ASP A 769 -3.42 -5.27 -22.42
C ASP A 769 -2.90 -4.01 -23.14
N HIS A 770 -1.71 -3.53 -22.76
CA HIS A 770 -1.09 -2.35 -23.34
C HIS A 770 0.41 -2.52 -23.59
N ALA A 771 0.84 -2.12 -24.78
CA ALA A 771 2.25 -2.02 -25.18
C ALA A 771 2.62 -0.55 -25.44
N HIS A 772 3.90 -0.19 -25.27
CA HIS A 772 4.38 1.17 -25.51
C HIS A 772 5.46 1.15 -26.58
N PHE A 773 5.26 1.87 -27.67
CA PHE A 773 6.22 1.98 -28.77
C PHE A 773 6.82 3.38 -28.75
N GLN A 774 8.11 3.48 -28.46
CA GLN A 774 8.84 4.73 -28.66
C GLN A 774 9.31 4.78 -30.11
N ILE A 775 8.95 5.85 -30.81
CA ILE A 775 9.31 6.06 -32.22
C ILE A 775 9.93 7.44 -32.40
N THR A 776 10.94 7.49 -33.26
CA THR A 776 11.56 8.73 -33.71
C THR A 776 11.37 8.85 -35.22
N ILE A 777 10.56 9.82 -35.67
CA ILE A 777 10.22 10.00 -37.09
C ILE A 777 10.69 11.36 -37.61
N ALA A 778 11.02 11.40 -38.89
CA ALA A 778 11.13 12.62 -39.66
C ALA A 778 9.81 12.89 -40.40
N THR A 779 9.45 14.17 -40.51
CA THR A 779 8.23 14.64 -41.18
C THR A 779 8.56 15.66 -42.29
N SER A 780 7.60 15.87 -43.18
CA SER A 780 7.64 16.79 -44.32
C SER A 780 6.35 17.60 -44.36
N PRO A 781 6.32 18.87 -44.83
CA PRO A 781 7.42 19.66 -45.41
C PRO A 781 8.37 20.30 -44.40
N ASN A 782 8.02 20.28 -43.12
CA ASN A 782 8.75 20.98 -42.05
C ASN A 782 10.15 20.43 -41.73
N LYS A 783 10.55 19.30 -42.34
CA LYS A 783 11.79 18.56 -42.05
C LYS A 783 11.93 18.23 -40.56
N GLY A 784 10.82 17.99 -39.88
CA GLY A 784 10.80 17.89 -38.43
C GLY A 784 11.16 16.52 -37.90
N LEU A 785 12.09 16.40 -36.95
CA LEU A 785 12.33 15.19 -36.17
C LEU A 785 11.55 15.25 -34.87
N PHE A 786 10.74 14.22 -34.68
CA PHE A 786 9.89 14.06 -33.52
C PHE A 786 10.17 12.72 -32.86
N GLU A 787 10.18 12.72 -31.54
CA GLU A 787 10.16 11.52 -30.72
C GLU A 787 8.88 11.50 -29.90
N THR A 788 8.25 10.33 -29.81
CA THR A 788 7.09 10.12 -28.95
C THR A 788 7.02 8.67 -28.49
N THR A 789 6.27 8.45 -27.40
CA THR A 789 5.77 7.13 -27.03
C THR A 789 4.31 6.99 -27.44
N VAL A 790 4.00 5.94 -28.19
CA VAL A 790 2.65 5.56 -28.60
C VAL A 790 2.20 4.37 -27.77
N GLN A 791 1.10 4.52 -27.06
CA GLN A 791 0.47 3.43 -26.31
C GLN A 791 -0.46 2.66 -27.24
N VAL A 792 -0.35 1.34 -27.25
CA VAL A 792 -1.17 0.44 -28.05
C VAL A 792 -1.99 -0.41 -27.11
N ASN A 793 -3.32 -0.31 -27.18
CA ASN A 793 -4.23 -1.22 -26.51
C ASN A 793 -4.33 -2.50 -27.34
N MET A 794 -3.84 -3.60 -26.79
CA MET A 794 -3.77 -4.90 -27.46
C MET A 794 -5.15 -5.55 -27.60
N THR A 795 -6.10 -5.21 -26.73
CA THR A 795 -7.48 -5.72 -26.75
C THR A 795 -8.34 -5.01 -27.80
N SER A 796 -8.30 -3.67 -27.84
CA SER A 796 -9.10 -2.87 -28.77
C SER A 796 -8.39 -2.57 -30.08
N GLY A 797 -7.07 -2.76 -30.15
CA GLY A 797 -6.24 -2.35 -31.27
C GLY A 797 -6.06 -0.84 -31.40
N ALA A 798 -6.42 -0.06 -30.37
CA ALA A 798 -6.33 1.40 -30.39
C ALA A 798 -4.90 1.89 -30.17
N TYR A 799 -4.52 2.96 -30.88
CA TYR A 799 -3.22 3.62 -30.79
C TYR A 799 -3.40 5.04 -30.24
N THR A 800 -2.84 5.28 -29.05
CA THR A 800 -2.99 6.53 -28.32
C THR A 800 -1.65 7.22 -28.16
N VAL A 801 -1.58 8.49 -28.53
CA VAL A 801 -0.41 9.35 -28.35
C VAL A 801 -0.69 10.31 -27.21
N LEU A 802 0.14 10.28 -26.17
CA LEU A 802 0.07 11.24 -25.08
C LEU A 802 0.80 12.52 -25.50
N GLU A 803 0.09 13.65 -25.50
CA GLU A 803 0.67 14.94 -25.92
C GLU A 803 1.91 15.34 -25.11
N SER A 804 1.90 15.04 -23.81
CA SER A 804 3.02 15.27 -22.90
C SER A 804 4.29 14.48 -23.27
N ALA A 805 4.15 13.40 -24.04
CA ALA A 805 5.25 12.54 -24.48
C ALA A 805 5.86 12.97 -25.82
N VAL A 806 5.33 14.01 -26.48
CA VAL A 806 5.79 14.45 -27.81
C VAL A 806 6.90 15.49 -27.70
N SER A 807 8.10 15.09 -28.16
CA SER A 807 9.30 15.92 -28.22
C SER A 807 9.67 16.27 -29.65
N ARG A 808 9.96 17.56 -29.91
CA ARG A 808 10.59 18.03 -31.14
C ARG A 808 12.09 18.11 -30.90
N LEU A 809 12.88 17.32 -31.63
CA LEU A 809 14.30 17.13 -31.33
C LEU A 809 15.19 18.25 -31.89
N GLU A 810 14.73 18.95 -32.93
CA GLU A 810 15.41 20.14 -33.45
C GLU A 810 14.65 21.45 -33.27
N ARG A 811 15.38 22.56 -33.42
CA ARG A 811 14.82 23.90 -33.40
C ARG A 811 13.94 24.12 -34.64
N TYR A 812 12.68 24.52 -34.43
CA TYR A 812 11.74 24.85 -35.50
C TYR A 812 11.92 26.28 -36.06
N GLY A 813 12.66 27.15 -35.38
CA GLY A 813 12.96 28.52 -35.86
C GLY A 813 11.69 29.30 -36.24
N ASN A 814 11.66 29.87 -37.44
CA ASN A 814 10.53 30.65 -37.95
C ASN A 814 9.44 29.80 -38.64
N GLN A 815 9.54 28.46 -38.63
CA GLN A 815 8.53 27.58 -39.24
C GLN A 815 7.09 27.85 -38.74
N PRO A 816 6.83 28.16 -37.46
CA PRO A 816 5.49 28.44 -36.96
C PRO A 816 5.18 29.94 -36.84
N ALA A 817 5.84 30.84 -37.59
CA ALA A 817 5.69 32.29 -37.44
C ALA A 817 4.23 32.79 -37.48
N CYS A 818 3.39 32.19 -38.31
CA CYS A 818 1.96 32.46 -38.44
C CYS A 818 1.12 32.13 -37.19
N VAL A 819 1.63 31.29 -36.28
CA VAL A 819 0.92 30.88 -35.06
C VAL A 819 1.66 31.22 -33.77
N GLN A 820 2.94 31.61 -33.85
CA GLN A 820 3.83 31.69 -32.68
C GLN A 820 3.34 32.65 -31.58
N ASP A 821 2.67 33.74 -31.96
CA ASP A 821 2.19 34.77 -31.03
C ASP A 821 0.82 34.43 -30.44
N LYS A 822 -0.07 33.87 -31.27
CA LYS A 822 -1.47 33.59 -30.90
C LYS A 822 -1.67 32.19 -30.32
N TYR A 823 -0.83 31.22 -30.71
CA TYR A 823 -0.91 29.80 -30.33
C TYR A 823 0.50 29.24 -30.05
N PRO A 824 1.15 29.67 -28.96
CA PRO A 824 2.53 29.28 -28.65
C PRO A 824 2.72 27.75 -28.51
N ASP A 825 1.70 27.03 -28.04
CA ASP A 825 1.77 25.57 -27.86
C ASP A 825 1.82 24.81 -29.19
N LEU A 826 1.35 25.42 -30.28
CA LEU A 826 1.36 24.82 -31.62
C LEU A 826 2.69 24.99 -32.35
N ARG A 827 3.64 25.73 -31.78
CA ARG A 827 4.94 26.02 -32.43
C ARG A 827 5.71 24.77 -32.83
N LYS A 828 5.66 23.72 -32.02
CA LYS A 828 6.37 22.46 -32.30
C LYS A 828 5.74 21.66 -33.46
N TYR A 829 4.49 21.92 -33.80
CA TYR A 829 3.72 21.18 -34.83
C TYR A 829 3.54 21.96 -36.13
N CYS A 830 3.40 23.28 -36.06
CA CYS A 830 3.02 24.08 -37.21
C CYS A 830 4.20 24.36 -38.15
N TYR A 831 3.95 24.21 -39.45
CA TYR A 831 4.77 24.78 -40.51
C TYR A 831 3.88 25.67 -41.36
N CYS A 832 4.17 26.96 -41.41
CA CYS A 832 3.28 27.92 -42.04
C CYS A 832 3.17 27.71 -43.54
N LYS A 833 1.94 27.84 -44.05
CA LYS A 833 1.69 27.91 -45.49
C LYS A 833 2.36 29.16 -46.05
N LEU A 834 2.92 29.02 -47.26
CA LEU A 834 3.53 30.12 -48.00
C LEU A 834 2.49 31.03 -48.63
#